data_AF-A0A8W7K7E6-F1
#
_entry.id   AF-A0A8W7K7E6-F1
#
_cell.length_a   1.000
_cell.length_b   1.000
_cell.length_c   1.000
_cell.angle_alpha   90.00
_cell.angle_beta   90.00
_cell.angle_gamma   90.00
#
_symmetry.space_group_name_H-M   'P 1'
#
loop_
_entity.id
_entity.type
_entity.pdbx_description
1 polymer ?
#
loop_
_entity_poly.entity_id
_entity_poly.type
_entity_poly.pdbx_seq_one_letter_code
_entity_poly.pdbx_strand_id
1 'polypeptide(L)'
;MRLLKFRRDPHGKLYALMVLGFFSWTLISSVVGLRKYSENDLRRLRERVRRMFEHAYDGYLRHGVPYDELRPLSCDGIDTWGSYSLTLIDALDTLAVMGNYTEFGRVVTLLSKQSFDADINVSVFETNIRIIGGLLAAHLLSHQAGVESLERGWPCSGPLLRMAEDVAQRLLPAFETSTGMPYGTVNLRHGVPYGETSVTCTAGIGTFVLEFGTLSRLTGNPIYENVATKALLALYEHRSQLGLYGNHIDVQTGRWIAQDAGIGAGVDSYYEYLVKGSILLEKPALMATFLEGKDAVDRYLKRDDWYVWVSMTKGQLTLPVFQSLEAYWPGLLSLFGSTTEALRVLYSYQTVWRQYGFLPEFYNIPTGEAGTNREDYPLRPELIESVMYLYRATSDPFLLELGENILESIEHSAKTACGYATIRNVNNHQQHDRMESFFLAETTKYLYLLFDTNNFIHNDGRMGSIVKTDELHGECVLGAGGYIFNTEAHPIDPMALRCCEAKRTNIFSNNIQPRGQVYRSNRKARAEEEKMMRVSTDLSMDEPISRINELSRNQRRETYSQVAKDADKATGSIIVNKDEPKTEVPIVIVTVGKETLAGSSPPINDREAGEQLTEFATKKSKEIHVQSKHQCSEQSIMDAEMIKMESESLNAPFTPQPKPGDGVGAGIVNNDLPNNAPVTTLLQFVQGIFSQKPQLKYGWSMVNEERIRSMNVIKSTKSTSKTNNSSLPLLLPNNSANYLLTCRAQHYTERLTLLGEFI
;
A
#
# COMPACT_ATOMS: atom_id res chain seq x y z
N MET A 1 20.14 -36.23 72.33
CA MET A 1 20.40 -35.18 73.35
C MET A 1 20.80 -33.91 72.60
N ARG A 2 20.29 -32.69 72.85
CA ARG A 2 19.30 -32.16 73.82
C ARG A 2 18.48 -31.03 73.14
N LEU A 3 17.19 -30.96 73.46
CA LEU A 3 16.39 -29.73 73.62
C LEU A 3 16.63 -28.52 72.69
N LEU A 4 15.71 -28.30 71.75
CA LEU A 4 15.02 -27.00 71.65
C LEU A 4 13.51 -27.24 71.50
N LYS A 5 12.77 -26.97 72.58
CA LYS A 5 11.30 -26.96 72.58
C LYS A 5 10.82 -25.68 71.89
N PHE A 6 10.25 -25.78 70.70
CA PHE A 6 9.43 -24.67 70.20
C PHE A 6 8.09 -24.64 70.95
N ARG A 7 7.89 -23.56 71.71
CA ARG A 7 6.66 -23.24 72.44
C ARG A 7 5.52 -23.09 71.43
N ARG A 8 4.31 -23.56 71.75
CA ARG A 8 3.10 -23.28 70.96
C ARG A 8 2.74 -21.80 71.13
N ASP A 9 3.33 -20.94 70.31
CA ASP A 9 2.92 -19.55 70.14
C ASP A 9 2.15 -19.41 68.81
N PRO A 10 0.85 -19.07 68.83
CA PRO A 10 0.07 -18.87 67.62
C PRO A 10 0.52 -17.63 66.82
N HIS A 11 1.09 -16.60 67.46
CA HIS A 11 1.54 -15.38 66.78
C HIS A 11 2.80 -15.63 65.95
N GLY A 12 3.74 -16.43 66.45
CA GLY A 12 4.96 -16.80 65.71
C GLY A 12 4.67 -17.54 64.40
N LYS A 13 3.61 -18.35 64.35
CA LYS A 13 3.18 -19.03 63.12
C LYS A 13 2.55 -18.07 62.11
N LEU A 14 1.74 -17.12 62.57
CA LEU A 14 1.17 -16.10 61.71
C LEU A 14 2.26 -15.19 61.13
N TYR A 15 3.24 -14.80 61.94
CA TYR A 15 4.38 -14.00 61.49
C TYR A 15 5.25 -14.75 60.47
N ALA A 16 5.53 -16.04 60.69
CA ALA A 16 6.24 -16.87 59.73
C ALA A 16 5.47 -17.02 58.40
N LEU A 17 4.14 -17.17 58.44
CA LEU A 17 3.29 -17.22 57.25
C LEU A 17 3.20 -15.87 56.52
N MET A 18 3.17 -14.74 57.24
CA MET A 18 3.25 -13.41 56.63
C MET A 18 4.61 -13.15 55.99
N VAL A 19 5.71 -13.54 56.65
CA VAL A 19 7.07 -13.40 56.09
C VAL A 19 7.24 -14.32 54.87
N LEU A 20 6.82 -15.58 54.93
CA LEU A 20 6.84 -16.49 53.77
C LEU A 20 5.89 -16.00 52.65
N GLY A 21 4.74 -15.42 52.98
CA GLY A 21 3.84 -14.81 52.02
C GLY A 21 4.44 -13.57 51.35
N PHE A 22 5.17 -12.74 52.10
CA PHE A 22 5.85 -11.55 51.58
C PHE A 22 7.07 -11.92 50.73
N PHE A 23 7.88 -12.90 51.14
CA PHE A 23 8.96 -13.45 50.32
C PHE A 23 8.43 -14.17 49.08
N SER A 24 7.33 -14.90 49.18
CA SER A 24 6.64 -15.48 48.02
C SER A 24 6.14 -14.39 47.08
N TRP A 25 5.54 -13.31 47.60
CA TRP A 25 5.10 -12.18 46.80
C TRP A 25 6.26 -11.45 46.10
N THR A 26 7.40 -11.24 46.76
CA THR A 26 8.58 -10.61 46.13
C THR A 26 9.30 -11.52 45.14
N LEU A 27 9.31 -12.84 45.36
CA LEU A 27 9.77 -13.82 44.37
C LEU A 27 8.82 -13.90 43.16
N ILE A 28 7.50 -13.95 43.38
CA ILE A 28 6.51 -13.97 42.28
C ILE A 28 6.56 -12.68 41.47
N SER A 29 6.71 -11.51 42.11
CA SER A 29 6.83 -10.22 41.41
C SER A 29 8.16 -10.03 40.67
N SER A 30 9.16 -10.89 40.90
CA SER A 30 10.41 -10.96 40.12
C SER A 30 10.45 -12.09 39.09
N VAL A 31 9.41 -12.94 39.02
CA VAL A 31 9.27 -14.04 38.04
C VAL A 31 8.46 -13.64 36.80
N VAL A 32 7.75 -12.50 36.82
CA VAL A 32 7.16 -11.91 35.61
C VAL A 32 8.22 -11.09 34.88
N GLY A 33 9.06 -11.78 34.09
CA GLY A 33 10.23 -11.24 33.40
C GLY A 33 9.92 -10.35 32.19
N LEU A 34 9.09 -9.31 32.34
CA LEU A 34 8.89 -8.31 31.29
C LEU A 34 9.98 -7.23 31.38
N ARG A 35 10.79 -7.09 30.34
CA ARG A 35 11.88 -6.11 30.30
C ARG A 35 11.31 -4.69 30.33
N LYS A 36 11.74 -3.89 31.32
CA LYS A 36 11.36 -2.47 31.42
C LYS A 36 12.37 -1.61 30.69
N TYR A 37 11.88 -0.77 29.79
CA TYR A 37 12.68 0.20 29.05
C TYR A 37 12.63 1.56 29.76
N SER A 38 13.79 2.10 30.12
CA SER A 38 13.89 3.50 30.56
C SER A 38 14.01 4.43 29.35
N GLU A 39 13.75 5.73 29.54
CA GLU A 39 14.05 6.73 28.51
C GLU A 39 15.52 6.67 28.03
N ASN A 40 16.45 6.30 28.92
CA ASN A 40 17.86 6.20 28.56
C ASN A 40 18.15 4.96 27.70
N ASP A 41 17.40 3.87 27.87
CA ASP A 41 17.46 2.70 26.99
C ASP A 41 16.90 3.03 25.61
N LEU A 42 15.74 3.70 25.55
CA LEU A 42 15.13 4.15 24.30
C LEU A 42 16.07 5.10 23.53
N ARG A 43 16.63 6.11 24.21
CA ARG A 43 17.65 7.00 23.61
C ARG A 43 18.86 6.21 23.13
N ARG A 44 19.39 5.25 23.91
CA ARG A 44 20.52 4.41 23.50
C ARG A 44 20.21 3.60 22.23
N LEU A 45 19.01 3.02 22.13
CA LEU A 45 18.58 2.23 20.97
C LEU A 45 18.34 3.12 19.75
N ARG A 46 17.64 4.24 19.90
CA ARG A 46 17.47 5.27 18.86
C ARG A 46 18.81 5.72 18.27
N GLU A 47 19.79 6.04 19.12
CA GLU A 47 21.13 6.44 18.66
C GLU A 47 21.91 5.29 17.99
N ARG A 48 21.60 4.02 18.28
CA ARG A 48 22.15 2.89 17.52
C ARG A 48 21.55 2.81 16.12
N VAL A 49 20.23 2.98 15.99
CA VAL A 49 19.55 3.00 14.69
C VAL A 49 20.04 4.17 13.84
N ARG A 50 20.22 5.36 14.41
CA ARG A 50 20.82 6.50 13.70
C ARG A 50 22.21 6.16 13.14
N ARG A 51 23.08 5.50 13.91
CA ARG A 51 24.40 5.04 13.42
C ARG A 51 24.33 3.92 12.38
N MET A 52 23.30 3.07 12.41
CA MET A 52 23.03 2.07 11.37
C MET A 52 22.68 2.76 10.05
N PHE A 53 21.75 3.73 10.10
CA PHE A 53 21.40 4.55 8.95
C PHE A 53 22.63 5.30 8.41
N GLU A 54 23.39 5.99 9.27
CA GLU A 54 24.60 6.74 8.87
C GLU A 54 25.65 5.83 8.21
N HIS A 55 25.93 4.64 8.76
CA HIS A 55 26.87 3.68 8.16
C HIS A 55 26.44 3.25 6.75
N ALA A 56 25.15 2.94 6.57
CA ALA A 56 24.58 2.53 5.29
C ALA A 56 24.51 3.67 4.27
N TYR A 57 24.07 4.85 4.69
CA TYR A 57 23.93 6.05 3.85
C TYR A 57 25.29 6.62 3.44
N ASP A 58 26.24 6.79 4.35
CA ASP A 58 27.62 7.19 4.03
C ASP A 58 28.32 6.12 3.18
N GLY A 59 27.93 4.86 3.33
CA GLY A 59 28.30 3.75 2.46
C GLY A 59 27.86 3.99 1.01
N TYR A 60 26.55 4.16 0.82
CA TYR A 60 25.95 4.49 -0.48
C TYR A 60 26.56 5.76 -1.11
N LEU A 61 26.75 6.84 -0.35
CA LEU A 61 27.36 8.07 -0.86
C LEU A 61 28.81 7.90 -1.34
N ARG A 62 29.58 6.98 -0.75
CA ARG A 62 30.98 6.72 -1.14
C ARG A 62 31.13 5.71 -2.27
N HIS A 63 30.19 4.77 -2.40
CA HIS A 63 30.35 3.56 -3.20
C HIS A 63 29.21 3.31 -4.20
N GLY A 64 27.98 3.69 -3.86
CA GLY A 64 26.78 3.46 -4.67
C GLY A 64 26.42 4.61 -5.62
N VAL A 65 26.64 5.87 -5.25
CA VAL A 65 26.31 7.03 -6.12
C VAL A 65 27.14 7.00 -7.43
N PRO A 66 26.53 7.25 -8.62
CA PRO A 66 25.16 7.72 -8.87
C PRO A 66 24.13 6.60 -9.11
N TYR A 67 24.52 5.34 -8.96
CA TYR A 67 23.65 4.20 -9.21
C TYR A 67 22.46 4.16 -8.24
N ASP A 68 21.43 3.39 -8.57
CA ASP A 68 20.22 3.30 -7.75
C ASP A 68 20.48 2.74 -6.34
N GLU A 69 21.28 1.68 -6.22
CA GLU A 69 21.48 0.90 -4.99
C GLU A 69 22.97 0.59 -4.68
N LEU A 70 23.26 0.18 -3.45
CA LEU A 70 24.60 -0.23 -3.00
C LEU A 70 24.76 -1.76 -3.04
N ARG A 71 25.93 -2.22 -3.48
CA ARG A 71 26.41 -3.59 -3.26
C ARG A 71 27.44 -3.58 -2.11
N PRO A 72 27.04 -3.96 -0.88
CA PRO A 72 27.77 -3.66 0.35
C PRO A 72 28.96 -4.59 0.64
N LEU A 73 29.09 -5.72 -0.06
CA LEU A 73 30.23 -6.64 0.03
C LEU A 73 31.32 -6.29 -0.99
N SER A 74 30.95 -5.91 -2.21
CA SER A 74 31.89 -5.43 -3.24
C SER A 74 32.25 -3.95 -3.10
N CYS A 75 31.44 -3.18 -2.37
CA CYS A 75 31.61 -1.74 -2.15
C CYS A 75 31.56 -0.92 -3.46
N ASP A 76 30.58 -1.22 -4.31
CA ASP A 76 30.24 -0.47 -5.52
C ASP A 76 28.71 -0.30 -5.66
N GLY A 77 28.24 0.29 -6.76
CA GLY A 77 26.82 0.51 -7.04
C GLY A 77 26.21 -0.41 -8.09
N ILE A 78 24.88 -0.46 -8.12
CA ILE A 78 24.08 -1.17 -9.12
C ILE A 78 22.80 -0.37 -9.47
N ASP A 79 22.42 -0.37 -10.74
CA ASP A 79 21.16 0.18 -11.20
C ASP A 79 20.07 -0.89 -11.21
N THR A 80 18.90 -0.54 -10.71
CA THR A 80 17.77 -1.45 -10.52
C THR A 80 16.49 -0.90 -11.14
N TRP A 81 16.25 0.41 -10.99
CA TRP A 81 14.93 1.03 -11.25
C TRP A 81 14.98 2.28 -12.13
N GLY A 82 16.14 2.67 -12.65
CA GLY A 82 16.24 3.63 -13.74
C GLY A 82 17.46 4.55 -13.71
N SER A 83 18.48 4.26 -12.92
CA SER A 83 19.71 5.08 -12.86
C SER A 83 19.45 6.52 -12.39
N TYR A 84 18.55 6.70 -11.41
CA TYR A 84 18.15 8.01 -10.88
C TYR A 84 18.75 8.36 -9.52
N SER A 85 19.70 7.56 -9.05
CA SER A 85 20.16 7.56 -7.66
C SER A 85 18.99 7.30 -6.70
N LEU A 86 18.19 6.26 -6.97
CA LEU A 86 16.98 5.92 -6.22
C LEU A 86 17.14 6.04 -4.69
N THR A 87 18.15 5.39 -4.10
CA THR A 87 18.43 5.42 -2.66
C THR A 87 18.58 6.84 -2.08
N LEU A 88 19.01 7.81 -2.89
CA LEU A 88 19.13 9.21 -2.48
C LEU A 88 17.77 9.92 -2.36
N ILE A 89 16.79 9.54 -3.18
CA ILE A 89 15.41 10.05 -3.11
C ILE A 89 14.68 9.35 -1.96
N ASP A 90 14.83 8.03 -1.88
CA ASP A 90 14.16 7.13 -0.92
C ASP A 90 14.54 7.45 0.53
N ALA A 91 15.83 7.70 0.81
CA ALA A 91 16.32 8.01 2.15
C ALA A 91 16.09 9.47 2.58
N LEU A 92 15.56 10.33 1.68
CA LEU A 92 15.55 11.77 1.87
C LEU A 92 14.66 12.20 3.04
N ASP A 93 13.46 11.67 3.14
CA ASP A 93 12.58 11.95 4.27
C ASP A 93 13.10 11.34 5.58
N THR A 94 13.78 10.19 5.54
CA THR A 94 14.45 9.58 6.71
C THR A 94 15.47 10.53 7.33
N LEU A 95 16.25 11.26 6.51
CA LEU A 95 17.17 12.31 6.98
C LEU A 95 16.43 13.37 7.80
N ALA A 96 15.24 13.81 7.37
CA ALA A 96 14.43 14.76 8.11
C ALA A 96 13.82 14.14 9.38
N VAL A 97 13.33 12.89 9.34
CA VAL A 97 12.81 12.17 10.51
C VAL A 97 13.87 11.99 11.62
N MET A 98 15.13 11.75 11.23
CA MET A 98 16.28 11.64 12.14
C MET A 98 16.94 12.99 12.48
N GLY A 99 16.46 14.11 11.93
CA GLY A 99 16.94 15.47 12.23
C GLY A 99 18.24 15.89 11.52
N ASN A 100 18.70 15.16 10.51
CA ASN A 100 19.87 15.53 9.68
C ASN A 100 19.47 16.53 8.57
N TYR A 101 19.00 17.71 9.00
CA TYR A 101 18.47 18.74 8.10
C TYR A 101 19.53 19.36 7.17
N THR A 102 20.80 19.34 7.56
CA THR A 102 21.92 19.82 6.73
C THR A 102 22.07 18.96 5.47
N GLU A 103 22.08 17.64 5.64
CA GLU A 103 22.21 16.70 4.53
C GLU A 103 20.92 16.67 3.69
N PHE A 104 19.76 16.73 4.33
CA PHE A 104 18.47 16.92 3.67
C PHE A 104 18.50 18.11 2.70
N GLY A 105 18.88 19.30 3.18
CA GLY A 105 18.94 20.51 2.35
C GLY A 105 19.96 20.41 1.20
N ARG A 106 21.08 19.71 1.42
CA ARG A 106 22.09 19.41 0.38
C ARG A 106 21.47 18.57 -0.74
N VAL A 107 20.77 17.49 -0.38
CA VAL A 107 20.15 16.56 -1.34
C VAL A 107 18.98 17.22 -2.08
N VAL A 108 18.11 17.96 -1.39
CA VAL A 108 17.05 18.75 -2.06
C VAL A 108 17.62 19.70 -3.11
N THR A 109 18.75 20.35 -2.82
CA THR A 109 19.44 21.26 -3.75
C THR A 109 20.08 20.54 -4.93
N LEU A 110 20.49 19.28 -4.74
CA LEU A 110 21.04 18.43 -5.81
C LEU A 110 19.92 17.92 -6.73
N LEU A 111 18.88 17.31 -6.16
CA LEU A 111 17.72 16.79 -6.90
C LEU A 111 17.00 17.88 -7.70
N SER A 112 16.88 19.10 -7.16
CA SER A 112 16.23 20.25 -7.85
C SER A 112 16.85 20.64 -9.21
N LYS A 113 17.95 20.01 -9.64
CA LYS A 113 18.63 20.21 -10.92
C LYS A 113 18.53 19.00 -11.88
N GLN A 114 17.96 17.89 -11.41
CA GLN A 114 17.80 16.65 -12.16
C GLN A 114 16.58 16.70 -13.09
N SER A 115 16.55 15.85 -14.11
CA SER A 115 15.43 15.71 -15.03
C SER A 115 15.12 14.23 -15.24
N PHE A 116 13.84 13.90 -15.30
CA PHE A 116 13.33 12.56 -15.60
C PHE A 116 12.96 12.37 -17.08
N ASP A 117 13.37 13.30 -17.96
CA ASP A 117 13.29 13.10 -19.41
C ASP A 117 14.41 12.18 -19.92
N ALA A 118 14.24 10.87 -19.69
CA ALA A 118 15.13 9.83 -20.16
C ALA A 118 14.39 8.82 -21.06
N ASP A 119 15.09 8.29 -22.07
CA ASP A 119 14.62 7.16 -22.87
C ASP A 119 15.01 5.85 -22.17
N ILE A 120 14.28 5.54 -21.11
CA ILE A 120 14.38 4.27 -20.39
C ILE A 120 12.99 3.77 -19.99
N ASN A 121 12.87 2.46 -19.81
CA ASN A 121 11.67 1.81 -19.31
C ASN A 121 11.75 1.65 -17.78
N VAL A 122 10.70 2.01 -17.06
CA VAL A 122 10.60 1.92 -15.60
C VAL A 122 9.33 1.16 -15.18
N SER A 123 9.35 0.58 -13.98
CA SER A 123 8.16 0.03 -13.33
C SER A 123 7.25 1.17 -12.88
N VAL A 124 5.97 1.12 -13.25
CA VAL A 124 4.97 2.16 -12.93
C VAL A 124 4.67 2.17 -11.43
N PHE A 125 4.65 0.99 -10.79
CA PHE A 125 4.43 0.81 -9.36
C PHE A 125 5.62 1.35 -8.54
N GLU A 126 6.85 0.88 -8.81
CA GLU A 126 8.05 1.28 -8.05
C GLU A 126 8.35 2.78 -8.21
N THR A 127 8.19 3.32 -9.42
CA THR A 127 8.36 4.76 -9.67
C THR A 127 7.34 5.59 -8.89
N ASN A 128 6.12 5.08 -8.69
CA ASN A 128 5.13 5.77 -7.88
C ASN A 128 5.51 5.76 -6.39
N ILE A 129 5.67 4.57 -5.80
CA ILE A 129 5.83 4.46 -4.34
C ILE A 129 7.14 5.08 -3.84
N ARG A 130 8.25 4.94 -4.59
CA ARG A 130 9.58 5.44 -4.22
C ARG A 130 9.85 6.86 -4.71
N ILE A 131 9.79 7.09 -6.03
CA ILE A 131 10.20 8.38 -6.61
C ILE A 131 9.13 9.44 -6.37
N ILE A 132 7.87 9.19 -6.73
CA ILE A 132 6.79 10.17 -6.49
C ILE A 132 6.53 10.29 -4.98
N GLY A 133 6.44 9.19 -4.25
CA GLY A 133 6.28 9.18 -2.79
C GLY A 133 7.38 9.95 -2.05
N GLY A 134 8.66 9.63 -2.30
CA GLY A 134 9.80 10.25 -1.64
C GLY A 134 9.93 11.74 -1.97
N LEU A 135 9.70 12.15 -3.23
CA LEU A 135 9.68 13.56 -3.62
C LEU A 135 8.54 14.34 -2.94
N LEU A 136 7.36 13.74 -2.78
CA LEU A 136 6.23 14.36 -2.10
C LEU A 136 6.47 14.48 -0.59
N ALA A 137 6.97 13.43 0.08
CA ALA A 137 7.32 13.50 1.49
C ALA A 137 8.44 14.51 1.76
N ALA A 138 9.51 14.51 0.96
CA ALA A 138 10.57 15.51 1.06
C ALA A 138 10.05 16.94 0.81
N HIS A 139 9.16 17.14 -0.16
CA HIS A 139 8.48 18.42 -0.36
C HIS A 139 7.72 18.88 0.88
N LEU A 140 6.95 17.99 1.51
CA LEU A 140 6.15 18.31 2.71
C LEU A 140 7.00 18.48 3.97
N LEU A 141 8.11 17.76 4.11
CA LEU A 141 9.04 17.91 5.24
C LEU A 141 10.02 19.07 5.08
N SER A 142 10.14 19.69 3.90
CA SER A 142 11.09 20.79 3.67
C SER A 142 10.91 22.01 4.59
N HIS A 143 9.67 22.29 5.04
CA HIS A 143 9.41 23.30 6.07
C HIS A 143 9.88 22.86 7.46
N GLN A 144 9.60 21.62 7.85
CA GLN A 144 10.04 21.05 9.13
C GLN A 144 11.58 20.97 9.23
N ALA A 145 12.24 20.69 8.11
CA ALA A 145 13.69 20.70 7.98
C ALA A 145 14.32 22.10 7.87
N GLY A 146 13.51 23.17 7.84
CA GLY A 146 14.02 24.55 7.80
C GLY A 146 14.77 24.91 6.52
N VAL A 147 14.41 24.32 5.38
CA VAL A 147 15.07 24.60 4.09
C VAL A 147 14.90 26.07 3.71
N GLU A 148 16.01 26.81 3.60
CA GLU A 148 16.00 28.26 3.34
C GLU A 148 15.40 28.65 1.98
N SER A 149 15.38 27.72 1.02
CA SER A 149 14.94 27.93 -0.36
C SER A 149 13.46 27.60 -0.63
N LEU A 150 12.60 27.58 0.39
CA LEU A 150 11.16 27.34 0.21
C LEU A 150 10.52 28.42 -0.68
N GLU A 151 9.87 27.97 -1.75
CA GLU A 151 9.23 28.87 -2.71
C GLU A 151 7.98 29.55 -2.14
N ARG A 152 7.74 30.77 -2.60
CA ARG A 152 6.63 31.64 -2.17
C ARG A 152 5.29 31.13 -2.71
N GLY A 153 4.74 30.13 -2.04
CA GLY A 153 3.54 29.38 -2.43
C GLY A 153 3.52 27.93 -1.93
N TRP A 154 4.60 27.47 -1.28
CA TRP A 154 4.63 26.19 -0.55
C TRP A 154 3.50 26.13 0.52
N PRO A 155 2.83 24.98 0.74
CA PRO A 155 3.07 23.66 0.14
C PRO A 155 2.48 23.45 -1.27
N CYS A 156 1.76 24.42 -1.83
CA CYS A 156 1.07 24.30 -3.12
C CYS A 156 1.97 24.54 -4.34
N SER A 157 3.24 24.90 -4.10
CA SER A 157 4.28 25.01 -5.11
C SER A 157 5.65 24.67 -4.51
N GLY A 158 6.54 24.09 -5.30
CA GLY A 158 7.94 23.87 -4.94
C GLY A 158 8.67 23.09 -6.04
N PRO A 159 10.01 23.05 -6.01
CA PRO A 159 10.79 22.32 -7.02
C PRO A 159 10.52 20.81 -6.98
N LEU A 160 10.48 20.22 -5.78
CA LEU A 160 10.21 18.79 -5.58
C LEU A 160 8.77 18.40 -5.97
N LEU A 161 7.77 19.24 -5.67
CA LEU A 161 6.40 19.02 -6.12
C LEU A 161 6.26 19.02 -7.64
N ARG A 162 6.90 19.97 -8.35
CA ARG A 162 6.90 19.99 -9.82
C ARG A 162 7.63 18.79 -10.42
N MET A 163 8.66 18.30 -9.74
CA MET A 163 9.40 17.10 -10.13
C MET A 163 8.54 15.83 -9.98
N ALA A 164 7.85 15.68 -8.84
CA ALA A 164 6.87 14.62 -8.64
C ALA A 164 5.73 14.69 -9.68
N GLU A 165 5.28 15.90 -10.04
CA GLU A 165 4.26 16.10 -11.08
C GLU A 165 4.76 15.70 -12.48
N ASP A 166 6.00 16.05 -12.87
CA ASP A 166 6.62 15.63 -14.13
C ASP A 166 6.73 14.10 -14.24
N VAL A 167 7.21 13.43 -13.20
CA VAL A 167 7.27 11.95 -13.16
C VAL A 167 5.86 11.37 -13.27
N ALA A 168 4.89 11.88 -12.51
CA ALA A 168 3.51 11.40 -12.57
C ALA A 168 2.88 11.59 -13.95
N GLN A 169 3.15 12.70 -14.66
CA GLN A 169 2.69 12.91 -16.03
C GLN A 169 3.23 11.85 -17.00
N ARG A 170 4.48 11.40 -16.82
CA ARG A 170 5.11 10.34 -17.60
C ARG A 170 4.53 8.96 -17.31
N LEU A 171 3.94 8.74 -16.12
CA LEU A 171 3.23 7.51 -15.77
C LEU A 171 1.79 7.45 -16.33
N LEU A 172 1.15 8.58 -16.60
CA LEU A 172 -0.26 8.62 -17.07
C LEU A 172 -0.57 7.73 -18.29
N PRO A 173 0.30 7.61 -19.33
CA PRO A 173 0.06 6.71 -20.46
C PRO A 173 -0.15 5.24 -20.08
N ALA A 174 0.40 4.78 -18.94
CA ALA A 174 0.18 3.43 -18.46
C ALA A 174 -1.30 3.14 -18.15
N PHE A 175 -2.07 4.15 -17.76
CA PHE A 175 -3.51 4.04 -17.42
C PHE A 175 -4.42 4.09 -18.66
N GLU A 176 -3.89 4.25 -19.87
CA GLU A 176 -4.65 4.30 -21.14
C GLU A 176 -5.07 2.89 -21.63
N THR A 177 -5.66 2.10 -20.72
CA THR A 177 -6.17 0.75 -20.99
C THR A 177 -7.69 0.76 -21.08
N SER A 178 -8.27 -0.30 -21.66
CA SER A 178 -9.74 -0.44 -21.80
C SER A 178 -10.46 -0.34 -20.44
N THR A 179 -9.85 -0.89 -19.38
CA THR A 179 -10.36 -0.87 -18.01
C THR A 179 -9.97 0.40 -17.25
N GLY A 180 -8.80 0.98 -17.55
CA GLY A 180 -8.17 2.03 -16.76
C GLY A 180 -7.25 1.52 -15.64
N MET A 181 -7.04 0.21 -15.54
CA MET A 181 -5.98 -0.38 -14.72
C MET A 181 -4.63 -0.22 -15.45
N PRO A 182 -3.54 0.21 -14.79
CA PRO A 182 -2.30 0.57 -15.49
C PRO A 182 -1.50 -0.64 -15.99
N TYR A 183 -0.78 -0.45 -17.08
CA TYR A 183 0.36 -1.30 -17.48
C TYR A 183 1.45 -1.32 -16.39
N GLY A 184 2.19 -2.43 -16.29
CA GLY A 184 3.29 -2.56 -15.33
C GLY A 184 4.53 -1.73 -15.66
N THR A 185 4.80 -1.51 -16.96
CA THR A 185 5.99 -0.77 -17.45
C THR A 185 5.60 0.44 -18.30
N VAL A 186 6.36 1.53 -18.19
CA VAL A 186 6.27 2.70 -19.08
C VAL A 186 7.66 3.22 -19.43
N ASN A 187 7.86 3.80 -20.62
CA ASN A 187 9.06 4.56 -20.98
C ASN A 187 8.86 6.03 -20.61
N LEU A 188 9.80 6.63 -19.86
CA LEU A 188 9.64 8.00 -19.35
C LEU A 188 9.61 9.10 -20.43
N ARG A 189 10.02 8.81 -21.66
CA ARG A 189 9.93 9.72 -22.81
C ARG A 189 8.87 9.31 -23.83
N HIS A 190 8.64 8.01 -24.00
CA HIS A 190 7.86 7.47 -25.13
C HIS A 190 6.52 6.83 -24.72
N GLY A 191 6.17 6.78 -23.44
CA GLY A 191 4.93 6.14 -22.97
C GLY A 191 5.04 4.62 -22.96
N VAL A 192 3.91 3.90 -23.06
CA VAL A 192 3.90 2.43 -22.96
C VAL A 192 4.69 1.80 -24.13
N PRO A 193 5.70 0.94 -23.87
CA PRO A 193 6.48 0.29 -24.93
C PRO A 193 5.63 -0.58 -25.86
N TYR A 194 6.01 -0.64 -27.15
CA TYR A 194 5.34 -1.52 -28.10
C TYR A 194 5.52 -3.00 -27.72
N GLY A 195 4.41 -3.71 -27.55
CA GLY A 195 4.39 -5.12 -27.14
C GLY A 195 4.55 -5.33 -25.63
N GLU A 196 4.37 -4.29 -24.81
CA GLU A 196 4.29 -4.44 -23.35
C GLU A 196 3.15 -5.39 -22.94
N THR A 197 3.39 -6.18 -21.90
CA THR A 197 2.41 -7.14 -21.38
C THR A 197 1.22 -6.44 -20.77
N SER A 198 0.00 -6.88 -21.11
CA SER A 198 -1.24 -6.44 -20.44
C SER A 198 -1.41 -7.06 -19.05
N VAL A 199 -0.52 -7.96 -18.60
CA VAL A 199 -0.65 -8.63 -17.31
C VAL A 199 0.14 -7.89 -16.24
N THR A 200 -0.53 -7.52 -15.14
CA THR A 200 0.07 -6.86 -13.96
C THR A 200 -0.52 -7.46 -12.67
N CYS A 201 0.05 -7.15 -11.51
CA CYS A 201 -0.43 -7.62 -10.21
C CYS A 201 -1.47 -6.68 -9.58
N THR A 202 -2.22 -7.17 -8.58
CA THR A 202 -3.27 -6.38 -7.89
C THR A 202 -2.69 -5.16 -7.17
N ALA A 203 -1.55 -5.30 -6.48
CA ALA A 203 -0.79 -4.18 -5.90
C ALA A 203 -0.38 -3.16 -6.97
N GLY A 204 0.15 -3.63 -8.11
CA GLY A 204 0.53 -2.84 -9.28
C GLY A 204 -0.61 -2.06 -9.96
N ILE A 205 -1.85 -2.18 -9.46
CA ILE A 205 -3.03 -1.41 -9.88
C ILE A 205 -3.62 -0.59 -8.72
N GLY A 206 -3.61 -1.13 -7.49
CA GLY A 206 -4.20 -0.49 -6.32
C GLY A 206 -3.39 0.64 -5.70
N THR A 207 -2.07 0.59 -5.86
CA THR A 207 -1.11 1.32 -5.03
C THR A 207 -0.67 2.65 -5.64
N PHE A 208 -1.66 3.52 -5.91
CA PHE A 208 -1.44 4.89 -6.44
C PHE A 208 -2.22 5.99 -5.71
N VAL A 209 -3.30 5.65 -4.99
CA VAL A 209 -4.27 6.66 -4.52
C VAL A 209 -3.68 7.63 -3.48
N LEU A 210 -2.61 7.27 -2.77
CA LEU A 210 -1.94 8.16 -1.83
C LEU A 210 -1.15 9.27 -2.56
N GLU A 211 -0.24 8.89 -3.46
CA GLU A 211 0.63 9.81 -4.21
C GLU A 211 -0.18 10.64 -5.21
N PHE A 212 -1.00 9.98 -6.02
CA PHE A 212 -1.80 10.64 -7.05
C PHE A 212 -2.93 11.48 -6.42
N GLY A 213 -3.47 11.05 -5.27
CA GLY A 213 -4.35 11.87 -4.44
C GLY A 213 -3.63 13.13 -3.93
N THR A 214 -2.48 12.96 -3.31
CA THR A 214 -1.63 14.04 -2.79
C THR A 214 -1.27 15.06 -3.86
N LEU A 215 -0.76 14.61 -5.02
CA LEU A 215 -0.50 15.45 -6.19
C LEU A 215 -1.74 16.25 -6.60
N SER A 216 -2.91 15.62 -6.67
CA SER A 216 -4.15 16.29 -7.08
C SER A 216 -4.60 17.35 -6.08
N ARG A 217 -4.37 17.16 -4.78
CA ARG A 217 -4.70 18.17 -3.76
C ARG A 217 -3.71 19.32 -3.76
N LEU A 218 -2.40 19.04 -3.88
CA LEU A 218 -1.35 20.07 -3.86
C LEU A 218 -1.32 20.94 -5.13
N THR A 219 -1.40 20.32 -6.32
CA THR A 219 -1.39 21.02 -7.62
C THR A 219 -2.78 21.53 -8.02
N GLY A 220 -3.84 20.91 -7.49
CA GLY A 220 -5.21 21.12 -7.94
C GLY A 220 -5.50 20.53 -9.34
N ASN A 221 -4.64 19.69 -9.90
CA ASN A 221 -4.91 18.96 -11.14
C ASN A 221 -5.59 17.62 -10.81
N PRO A 222 -6.90 17.43 -11.09
CA PRO A 222 -7.64 16.26 -10.62
C PRO A 222 -7.34 14.97 -11.39
N ILE A 223 -6.53 15.02 -12.45
CA ILE A 223 -6.31 13.85 -13.33
C ILE A 223 -5.73 12.66 -12.56
N TYR A 224 -4.77 12.90 -11.66
CA TYR A 224 -4.06 11.85 -10.93
C TYR A 224 -5.01 11.08 -9.99
N GLU A 225 -5.73 11.77 -9.11
CA GLU A 225 -6.70 11.15 -8.19
C GLU A 225 -7.82 10.44 -8.95
N ASN A 226 -8.23 10.98 -10.11
CA ASN A 226 -9.23 10.36 -10.96
C ASN A 226 -8.76 9.04 -11.58
N VAL A 227 -7.54 8.96 -12.14
CA VAL A 227 -7.04 7.70 -12.73
C VAL A 227 -6.77 6.64 -11.66
N ALA A 228 -6.20 7.01 -10.51
CA ALA A 228 -6.00 6.10 -9.39
C ALA A 228 -7.34 5.59 -8.81
N THR A 229 -8.34 6.47 -8.66
CA THR A 229 -9.69 6.06 -8.21
C THR A 229 -10.38 5.17 -9.25
N LYS A 230 -10.20 5.42 -10.55
CA LYS A 230 -10.74 4.57 -11.63
C LYS A 230 -10.10 3.17 -11.61
N ALA A 231 -8.79 3.08 -11.41
CA ALA A 231 -8.07 1.81 -11.31
C ALA A 231 -8.56 0.97 -10.11
N LEU A 232 -8.75 1.59 -8.94
CA LEU A 232 -9.33 0.93 -7.76
C LEU A 232 -10.78 0.45 -7.98
N LEU A 233 -11.61 1.26 -8.65
CA LEU A 233 -12.98 0.85 -9.00
C LEU A 233 -12.97 -0.32 -9.99
N ALA A 234 -12.08 -0.31 -10.99
CA ALA A 234 -11.93 -1.41 -11.93
C ALA A 234 -11.51 -2.71 -11.22
N LEU A 235 -10.55 -2.69 -10.28
CA LEU A 235 -10.24 -3.86 -9.44
C LEU A 235 -11.47 -4.36 -8.69
N TYR A 236 -12.19 -3.46 -8.01
CA TYR A 236 -13.37 -3.80 -7.23
C TYR A 236 -14.44 -4.50 -8.09
N GLU A 237 -14.69 -4.03 -9.31
CA GLU A 237 -15.63 -4.64 -10.25
C GLU A 237 -15.21 -6.04 -10.73
N HIS A 238 -13.90 -6.35 -10.74
CA HIS A 238 -13.36 -7.64 -11.19
C HIS A 238 -13.14 -8.67 -10.06
N ARG A 239 -13.42 -8.33 -8.79
CA ARG A 239 -13.30 -9.28 -7.66
C ARG A 239 -14.14 -10.54 -7.86
N SER A 240 -13.72 -11.65 -7.25
CA SER A 240 -14.43 -12.93 -7.35
C SER A 240 -15.79 -12.88 -6.65
N GLN A 241 -16.64 -13.88 -6.91
CA GLN A 241 -17.90 -14.09 -6.17
C GLN A 241 -17.72 -14.28 -4.65
N LEU A 242 -16.49 -14.56 -4.20
CA LEU A 242 -16.12 -14.69 -2.79
C LEU A 242 -15.64 -13.35 -2.17
N GLY A 243 -15.51 -12.28 -2.96
CA GLY A 243 -14.93 -11.00 -2.55
C GLY A 243 -13.40 -10.96 -2.59
N LEU A 244 -12.76 -11.98 -3.16
CA LEU A 244 -11.30 -12.12 -3.24
C LEU A 244 -10.73 -11.59 -4.55
N TYR A 245 -9.46 -11.20 -4.53
CA TYR A 245 -8.67 -10.73 -5.67
C TYR A 245 -7.61 -11.78 -5.98
N GLY A 246 -7.31 -11.99 -7.26
CA GLY A 246 -6.20 -12.86 -7.66
C GLY A 246 -4.87 -12.11 -7.56
N ASN A 247 -3.78 -12.81 -7.84
CA ASN A 247 -2.45 -12.19 -7.81
C ASN A 247 -2.20 -11.33 -9.06
N HIS A 248 -2.53 -11.83 -10.26
CA HIS A 248 -2.29 -11.14 -11.54
C HIS A 248 -3.51 -11.11 -12.47
N ILE A 249 -3.73 -9.97 -13.14
CA ILE A 249 -4.88 -9.67 -14.01
C ILE A 249 -4.41 -9.06 -15.35
N ASP A 250 -5.11 -9.40 -16.43
CA ASP A 250 -4.96 -8.73 -17.72
C ASP A 250 -5.76 -7.42 -17.75
N VAL A 251 -5.08 -6.27 -17.87
CA VAL A 251 -5.67 -4.93 -17.77
C VAL A 251 -6.48 -4.50 -19.00
N GLN A 252 -6.39 -5.24 -20.11
CA GLN A 252 -7.14 -4.96 -21.34
C GLN A 252 -8.45 -5.76 -21.42
N THR A 253 -8.60 -6.82 -20.62
CA THR A 253 -9.76 -7.71 -20.64
C THR A 253 -10.42 -7.89 -19.26
N GLY A 254 -9.75 -7.49 -18.18
CA GLY A 254 -10.21 -7.74 -16.80
C GLY A 254 -10.10 -9.20 -16.36
N ARG A 255 -9.42 -10.05 -17.14
CA ARG A 255 -9.32 -11.48 -16.85
C ARG A 255 -8.17 -11.78 -15.89
N TRP A 256 -8.47 -12.42 -14.76
CA TRP A 256 -7.46 -12.99 -13.87
C TRP A 256 -6.65 -14.09 -14.55
N ILE A 257 -5.33 -13.93 -14.50
CA ILE A 257 -4.32 -14.85 -15.05
C ILE A 257 -3.77 -15.75 -13.94
N ALA A 258 -3.34 -15.17 -12.82
CA ALA A 258 -3.01 -15.90 -11.60
C ALA A 258 -4.18 -15.73 -10.60
N GLN A 259 -4.82 -16.85 -10.24
CA GLN A 259 -6.08 -16.86 -9.46
C GLN A 259 -5.89 -17.22 -7.99
N ASP A 260 -4.64 -17.31 -7.53
CA ASP A 260 -4.31 -17.44 -6.11
C ASP A 260 -4.52 -16.08 -5.43
N ALA A 261 -5.17 -16.12 -4.27
CA ALA A 261 -5.50 -15.00 -3.41
C ALA A 261 -4.76 -15.16 -2.09
N GLY A 262 -4.01 -14.13 -1.71
CA GLY A 262 -3.31 -13.99 -0.43
C GLY A 262 -3.45 -12.56 0.09
N ILE A 263 -2.73 -12.25 1.18
CA ILE A 263 -2.52 -10.86 1.62
C ILE A 263 -1.08 -10.39 1.38
N GLY A 264 -0.20 -11.27 0.91
CA GLY A 264 1.20 -10.96 0.61
C GLY A 264 1.44 -10.49 -0.83
N ALA A 265 2.60 -10.93 -1.35
CA ALA A 265 3.26 -10.39 -2.53
C ALA A 265 2.32 -10.19 -3.73
N GLY A 266 2.20 -8.96 -4.20
CA GLY A 266 1.41 -8.60 -5.38
C GLY A 266 -0.07 -8.34 -5.09
N VAL A 267 -0.49 -8.38 -3.82
CA VAL A 267 -1.85 -8.01 -3.36
C VAL A 267 -1.76 -7.04 -2.17
N ASP A 268 -0.90 -7.32 -1.19
CA ASP A 268 -0.48 -6.48 -0.05
C ASP A 268 -1.03 -5.02 0.00
N SER A 269 -0.35 -4.13 -0.70
CA SER A 269 -0.48 -2.67 -0.64
C SER A 269 -1.80 -2.16 -1.23
N TYR A 270 -2.57 -2.97 -1.97
CA TYR A 270 -3.95 -2.64 -2.33
C TYR A 270 -4.83 -2.51 -1.08
N TYR A 271 -4.78 -3.48 -0.16
CA TYR A 271 -5.56 -3.41 1.08
C TYR A 271 -5.09 -2.26 1.98
N GLU A 272 -3.78 -2.02 2.00
CA GLU A 272 -3.17 -0.90 2.71
C GLU A 272 -3.70 0.45 2.21
N TYR A 273 -3.69 0.67 0.90
CA TYR A 273 -4.11 1.93 0.28
C TYR A 273 -5.60 2.19 0.39
N LEU A 274 -6.44 1.15 0.51
CA LEU A 274 -7.85 1.34 0.87
C LEU A 274 -8.01 1.96 2.27
N VAL A 275 -7.25 1.49 3.27
CA VAL A 275 -7.29 2.05 4.63
C VAL A 275 -6.60 3.42 4.68
N LYS A 276 -5.29 3.47 4.36
CA LYS A 276 -4.48 4.69 4.44
C LYS A 276 -5.07 5.80 3.56
N GLY A 277 -5.59 5.46 2.37
CA GLY A 277 -6.25 6.40 1.45
C GLY A 277 -7.63 6.87 1.92
N SER A 278 -8.39 6.04 2.64
CA SER A 278 -9.66 6.48 3.24
C SER A 278 -9.45 7.60 4.27
N ILE A 279 -8.36 7.51 5.04
CA ILE A 279 -7.98 8.47 6.08
C ILE A 279 -7.39 9.73 5.44
N LEU A 280 -6.38 9.59 4.58
CA LEU A 280 -5.67 10.72 3.96
C LEU A 280 -6.59 11.61 3.10
N LEU A 281 -7.47 11.00 2.30
CA LEU A 281 -8.32 11.72 1.35
C LEU A 281 -9.75 11.95 1.84
N GLU A 282 -10.08 11.51 3.06
CA GLU A 282 -11.43 11.45 3.65
C GLU A 282 -12.47 10.76 2.75
N LYS A 283 -12.11 9.60 2.17
CA LYS A 283 -12.97 8.80 1.29
C LYS A 283 -13.51 7.55 1.99
N PRO A 284 -14.70 7.59 2.62
CA PRO A 284 -15.25 6.43 3.35
C PRO A 284 -15.56 5.23 2.44
N ALA A 285 -15.72 5.41 1.13
CA ALA A 285 -15.90 4.32 0.18
C ALA A 285 -14.68 3.38 0.10
N LEU A 286 -13.46 3.89 0.32
CA LEU A 286 -12.25 3.08 0.36
C LEU A 286 -12.24 2.18 1.61
N MET A 287 -12.59 2.72 2.78
CA MET A 287 -12.74 1.96 4.02
C MET A 287 -13.85 0.89 3.91
N ALA A 288 -15.00 1.23 3.30
CA ALA A 288 -16.06 0.25 3.05
C ALA A 288 -15.59 -0.91 2.15
N THR A 289 -14.75 -0.61 1.15
CA THR A 289 -14.14 -1.61 0.26
C THR A 289 -13.14 -2.49 1.01
N PHE A 290 -12.32 -1.90 1.90
CA PHE A 290 -11.42 -2.65 2.77
C PHE A 290 -12.19 -3.60 3.68
N LEU A 291 -13.28 -3.15 4.30
CA LEU A 291 -14.12 -3.99 5.17
C LEU A 291 -14.75 -5.17 4.42
N GLU A 292 -15.29 -4.94 3.22
CA GLU A 292 -15.81 -6.01 2.35
C GLU A 292 -14.70 -7.03 2.00
N GLY A 293 -13.48 -6.53 1.73
CA GLY A 293 -12.30 -7.36 1.49
C GLY A 293 -11.84 -8.16 2.71
N LYS A 294 -11.74 -7.52 3.89
CA LYS A 294 -11.33 -8.16 5.15
C LYS A 294 -12.31 -9.27 5.55
N ASP A 295 -13.61 -9.06 5.37
CA ASP A 295 -14.64 -10.10 5.60
C ASP A 295 -14.42 -11.35 4.75
N ALA A 296 -13.85 -11.21 3.54
CA ALA A 296 -13.46 -12.32 2.68
C ALA A 296 -12.11 -12.94 3.09
N VAL A 297 -11.12 -12.11 3.43
CA VAL A 297 -9.80 -12.54 3.95
C VAL A 297 -9.97 -13.38 5.22
N ASP A 298 -10.69 -12.87 6.22
CA ASP A 298 -10.95 -13.56 7.50
C ASP A 298 -11.71 -14.88 7.31
N ARG A 299 -12.59 -14.96 6.30
CA ARG A 299 -13.40 -16.16 6.03
C ARG A 299 -12.65 -17.24 5.28
N TYR A 300 -11.83 -16.86 4.30
CA TYR A 300 -11.24 -17.81 3.35
C TYR A 300 -9.74 -18.01 3.56
N LEU A 301 -8.97 -16.96 3.85
CA LEU A 301 -7.50 -17.00 3.94
C LEU A 301 -7.03 -17.29 5.37
N LYS A 302 -7.75 -16.82 6.40
CA LYS A 302 -7.31 -16.97 7.79
C LYS A 302 -7.38 -18.40 8.30
N ARG A 303 -6.29 -18.90 8.91
CA ARG A 303 -6.20 -20.20 9.61
C ARG A 303 -5.48 -19.97 10.94
N ASP A 304 -6.24 -20.06 12.03
CA ASP A 304 -5.82 -19.59 13.36
C ASP A 304 -5.29 -18.14 13.32
N ASP A 305 -3.99 -17.93 13.56
CA ASP A 305 -3.33 -16.62 13.51
C ASP A 305 -2.38 -16.48 12.31
N TRP A 306 -2.60 -17.28 11.27
CA TRP A 306 -1.93 -17.19 9.96
C TRP A 306 -2.92 -16.84 8.86
N TYR A 307 -2.41 -16.31 7.74
CA TYR A 307 -3.14 -16.14 6.49
C TYR A 307 -2.45 -17.01 5.44
N VAL A 308 -3.23 -17.80 4.69
CA VAL A 308 -2.71 -18.75 3.71
C VAL A 308 -3.34 -18.51 2.34
N TRP A 309 -2.63 -18.92 1.29
CA TRP A 309 -3.06 -18.70 -0.08
C TRP A 309 -4.21 -19.64 -0.46
N VAL A 310 -5.23 -19.10 -1.12
CA VAL A 310 -6.40 -19.86 -1.59
C VAL A 310 -6.76 -19.51 -3.02
N SER A 311 -7.45 -20.40 -3.72
CA SER A 311 -8.03 -20.06 -5.02
C SER A 311 -9.12 -19.00 -4.83
N MET A 312 -8.98 -17.84 -5.48
CA MET A 312 -9.91 -16.71 -5.35
C MET A 312 -11.35 -17.07 -5.69
N THR A 313 -11.58 -18.07 -6.55
CA THR A 313 -12.91 -18.48 -7.04
C THR A 313 -13.55 -19.58 -6.20
N LYS A 314 -12.76 -20.39 -5.49
CA LYS A 314 -13.23 -21.57 -4.74
C LYS A 314 -13.02 -21.49 -3.22
N GLY A 315 -12.12 -20.63 -2.74
CA GLY A 315 -11.70 -20.58 -1.34
C GLY A 315 -10.93 -21.83 -0.87
N GLN A 316 -10.56 -22.73 -1.77
CA GLN A 316 -9.74 -23.91 -1.45
C GLN A 316 -8.29 -23.48 -1.18
N LEU A 317 -7.65 -24.07 -0.19
CA LEU A 317 -6.21 -23.92 0.07
C LEU A 317 -5.40 -24.25 -1.18
N THR A 318 -4.41 -23.43 -1.49
CA THR A 318 -3.46 -23.63 -2.61
C THR A 318 -2.04 -23.77 -2.07
N LEU A 319 -1.56 -22.79 -1.29
CA LEU A 319 -0.27 -22.87 -0.59
C LEU A 319 -0.43 -22.51 0.90
N PRO A 320 -0.07 -23.42 1.83
CA PRO A 320 -0.05 -23.15 3.27
C PRO A 320 1.28 -22.51 3.71
N VAL A 321 1.62 -21.38 3.08
CA VAL A 321 2.83 -20.62 3.36
C VAL A 321 2.48 -19.27 3.97
N PHE A 322 3.38 -18.76 4.82
CA PHE A 322 3.47 -17.36 5.19
C PHE A 322 4.55 -16.70 4.32
N GLN A 323 4.31 -15.47 3.86
CA GLN A 323 5.34 -14.68 3.18
C GLN A 323 5.85 -13.54 4.08
N SER A 324 7.14 -13.24 4.03
CA SER A 324 7.78 -12.12 4.75
C SER A 324 6.99 -10.81 4.64
N LEU A 325 6.54 -10.48 3.42
CA LEU A 325 5.71 -9.32 3.06
C LEU A 325 4.38 -9.24 3.82
N GLU A 326 3.78 -10.37 4.23
CA GLU A 326 2.52 -10.40 5.00
C GLU A 326 2.70 -9.85 6.43
N ALA A 327 3.93 -9.56 6.85
CA ALA A 327 4.25 -8.96 8.13
C ALA A 327 3.75 -7.51 8.29
N TYR A 328 3.28 -6.83 7.23
CA TYR A 328 2.64 -5.50 7.32
C TYR A 328 1.22 -5.55 7.93
N TRP A 329 0.55 -6.71 7.83
CA TRP A 329 -0.88 -6.85 8.13
C TRP A 329 -1.24 -6.54 9.59
N PRO A 330 -0.47 -6.92 10.62
CA PRO A 330 -0.69 -6.47 11.99
C PRO A 330 -0.66 -4.94 12.16
N GLY A 331 0.22 -4.25 11.45
CA GLY A 331 0.30 -2.79 11.39
C GLY A 331 -0.99 -2.19 10.85
N LEU A 332 -1.46 -2.70 9.70
CA LEU A 332 -2.73 -2.30 9.09
C LEU A 332 -3.94 -2.57 10.02
N LEU A 333 -3.99 -3.75 10.65
CA LEU A 333 -5.00 -4.11 11.65
C LEU A 333 -4.98 -3.15 12.85
N SER A 334 -3.79 -2.76 13.33
CA SER A 334 -3.66 -1.83 14.45
C SER A 334 -4.08 -0.40 14.09
N LEU A 335 -3.80 0.06 12.85
CA LEU A 335 -4.25 1.35 12.32
C LEU A 335 -5.79 1.42 12.19
N PHE A 336 -6.41 0.29 11.83
CA PHE A 336 -7.86 0.13 11.83
C PHE A 336 -8.47 0.03 13.26
N GLY A 337 -7.68 -0.37 14.25
CA GLY A 337 -8.09 -0.49 15.67
C GLY A 337 -8.22 -1.93 16.19
N SER A 338 -7.99 -2.95 15.37
CA SER A 338 -8.00 -4.38 15.73
C SER A 338 -6.71 -4.82 16.45
N THR A 339 -6.31 -4.11 17.51
CA THR A 339 -5.01 -4.32 18.19
C THR A 339 -4.84 -5.71 18.80
N THR A 340 -5.91 -6.34 19.32
CA THR A 340 -5.85 -7.71 19.85
C THR A 340 -5.64 -8.76 18.75
N GLU A 341 -6.22 -8.55 17.57
CA GLU A 341 -5.99 -9.43 16.41
C GLU A 341 -4.56 -9.25 15.89
N ALA A 342 -4.12 -7.99 15.74
CA ALA A 342 -2.76 -7.64 15.34
C ALA A 342 -1.71 -8.29 16.24
N LEU A 343 -1.85 -8.21 17.57
CA LEU A 343 -0.89 -8.79 18.51
C LEU A 343 -0.77 -10.31 18.40
N ARG A 344 -1.88 -11.02 18.12
CA ARG A 344 -1.86 -12.48 17.92
C ARG A 344 -1.13 -12.87 16.65
N VAL A 345 -1.45 -12.22 15.53
CA VAL A 345 -0.81 -12.47 14.23
C VAL A 345 0.68 -12.12 14.31
N LEU A 346 1.01 -10.97 14.91
CA LEU A 346 2.40 -10.56 15.12
C LEU A 346 3.18 -11.57 15.97
N TYR A 347 2.56 -12.19 16.98
CA TYR A 347 3.20 -13.23 17.78
C TYR A 347 3.56 -14.46 16.95
N SER A 348 2.74 -14.87 15.98
CA SER A 348 3.08 -15.93 15.01
C SER A 348 4.33 -15.58 14.21
N TYR A 349 4.42 -14.36 13.68
CA TYR A 349 5.59 -13.93 12.89
C TYR A 349 6.84 -13.79 13.78
N GLN A 350 6.64 -13.42 15.05
CA GLN A 350 7.68 -13.30 16.07
C GLN A 350 8.34 -14.64 16.41
N THR A 351 7.62 -15.77 16.33
CA THR A 351 8.24 -17.10 16.54
C THR A 351 9.19 -17.45 15.40
N VAL A 352 8.86 -17.12 14.15
CA VAL A 352 9.74 -17.28 12.98
C VAL A 352 11.00 -16.43 13.13
N TRP A 353 10.86 -15.15 13.55
CA TRP A 353 12.04 -14.31 13.85
C TRP A 353 12.89 -14.89 14.99
N ARG A 354 12.29 -15.50 16.02
CA ARG A 354 13.05 -16.19 17.08
C ARG A 354 13.77 -17.45 16.60
N GLN A 355 13.24 -18.14 15.59
CA GLN A 355 13.84 -19.34 15.02
C GLN A 355 15.06 -19.03 14.15
N TYR A 356 15.01 -17.95 13.38
CA TYR A 356 15.99 -17.66 12.32
C TYR A 356 16.74 -16.32 12.45
N GLY A 357 16.38 -15.49 13.43
CA GLY A 357 16.84 -14.10 13.51
C GLY A 357 16.27 -13.16 12.43
N PHE A 358 15.47 -13.69 11.49
CA PHE A 358 14.92 -13.02 10.30
C PHE A 358 13.62 -13.70 9.86
N LEU A 359 12.84 -13.08 8.97
CA LEU A 359 11.75 -13.77 8.26
C LEU A 359 12.28 -14.26 6.90
N PRO A 360 12.26 -15.58 6.58
CA PRO A 360 12.49 -16.00 5.21
C PRO A 360 11.37 -15.49 4.31
N GLU A 361 11.67 -15.26 3.03
CA GLU A 361 10.70 -14.86 2.02
C GLU A 361 9.43 -15.73 2.07
N PHE A 362 9.59 -17.05 2.09
CA PHE A 362 8.50 -18.00 2.31
C PHE A 362 8.79 -18.85 3.57
N TYR A 363 7.79 -19.07 4.40
CA TYR A 363 7.81 -20.01 5.52
C TYR A 363 6.70 -21.05 5.36
N ASN A 364 7.06 -22.33 5.34
CA ASN A 364 6.12 -23.43 5.21
C ASN A 364 5.49 -23.72 6.57
N ILE A 365 4.22 -23.33 6.75
CA ILE A 365 3.54 -23.40 8.05
C ILE A 365 3.37 -24.87 8.52
N PRO A 366 3.02 -25.86 7.67
CA PRO A 366 2.99 -27.27 8.05
C PRO A 366 4.31 -27.88 8.51
N THR A 367 5.46 -27.55 7.89
CA THR A 367 6.76 -28.14 8.27
C THR A 367 7.51 -27.32 9.33
N GLY A 368 7.23 -26.02 9.44
CA GLY A 368 7.94 -25.10 10.33
C GLY A 368 9.30 -24.66 9.78
N GLU A 369 9.50 -24.74 8.46
CA GLU A 369 10.79 -24.53 7.78
C GLU A 369 10.73 -23.37 6.77
N ALA A 370 11.87 -22.74 6.51
CA ALA A 370 12.03 -21.80 5.41
C ALA A 370 11.79 -22.51 4.06
N GLY A 371 11.10 -21.85 3.12
CA GLY A 371 10.80 -22.40 1.81
C GLY A 371 12.06 -22.58 0.97
N THR A 372 12.19 -23.73 0.28
CA THR A 372 13.35 -24.05 -0.55
C THR A 372 13.53 -23.04 -1.69
N ASN A 373 14.73 -22.47 -1.83
CA ASN A 373 15.05 -21.35 -2.72
C ASN A 373 14.30 -20.03 -2.42
N ARG A 374 13.67 -19.92 -1.24
CA ARG A 374 12.98 -18.73 -0.72
C ARG A 374 13.37 -18.50 0.75
N GLU A 375 14.60 -18.87 1.11
CA GLU A 375 15.20 -18.71 2.43
C GLU A 375 15.83 -17.31 2.63
N ASP A 376 15.69 -16.40 1.67
CA ASP A 376 16.28 -15.07 1.70
C ASP A 376 15.49 -14.07 2.56
N TYR A 377 16.16 -13.01 3.02
CA TYR A 377 15.59 -11.86 3.71
C TYR A 377 16.32 -10.57 3.26
N PRO A 378 15.72 -9.78 2.35
CA PRO A 378 16.34 -8.60 1.75
C PRO A 378 16.24 -7.34 2.64
N LEU A 379 16.44 -7.46 3.95
CA LEU A 379 16.40 -6.36 4.94
C LEU A 379 15.03 -5.67 5.08
N ARG A 380 13.98 -6.47 4.86
CA ARG A 380 12.57 -6.12 4.76
C ARG A 380 11.93 -5.41 5.97
N PRO A 381 11.10 -4.36 5.78
CA PRO A 381 10.61 -3.49 6.85
C PRO A 381 9.29 -3.93 7.50
N GLU A 382 8.52 -4.81 6.88
CA GLU A 382 7.08 -4.96 7.12
C GLU A 382 6.79 -5.42 8.57
N LEU A 383 7.67 -6.25 9.14
CA LEU A 383 7.58 -6.63 10.55
C LEU A 383 7.83 -5.46 11.50
N ILE A 384 8.82 -4.60 11.22
CA ILE A 384 9.12 -3.46 12.10
C ILE A 384 8.10 -2.32 11.93
N GLU A 385 7.51 -2.13 10.74
CA GLU A 385 6.31 -1.28 10.56
C GLU A 385 5.21 -1.71 11.54
N SER A 386 4.83 -2.99 11.50
CA SER A 386 3.81 -3.58 12.37
C SER A 386 4.12 -3.43 13.86
N VAL A 387 5.37 -3.65 14.27
CA VAL A 387 5.82 -3.47 15.66
C VAL A 387 5.71 -2.01 16.10
N MET A 388 6.11 -1.07 15.23
CA MET A 388 6.04 0.37 15.49
C MET A 388 4.58 0.80 15.67
N TYR A 389 3.71 0.52 14.70
CA TYR A 389 2.29 0.89 14.77
C TYR A 389 1.58 0.26 15.97
N LEU A 390 1.78 -1.03 16.23
CA LEU A 390 1.15 -1.70 17.36
C LEU A 390 1.68 -1.19 18.71
N TYR A 391 2.96 -0.79 18.80
CA TYR A 391 3.50 -0.15 20.00
C TYR A 391 2.88 1.23 20.23
N ARG A 392 2.71 2.04 19.18
CA ARG A 392 1.99 3.33 19.27
C ARG A 392 0.54 3.15 19.73
N ALA A 393 -0.12 2.06 19.33
CA ALA A 393 -1.50 1.76 19.71
C ALA A 393 -1.67 1.16 21.12
N THR A 394 -0.67 0.42 21.64
CA THR A 394 -0.80 -0.38 22.89
C THR A 394 0.13 0.03 24.02
N SER A 395 1.27 0.66 23.71
CA SER A 395 2.39 0.91 24.62
C SER A 395 2.98 -0.36 25.29
N ASP A 396 2.77 -1.55 24.71
CA ASP A 396 3.28 -2.81 25.28
C ASP A 396 4.84 -2.89 25.21
N PRO A 397 5.55 -3.02 26.35
CA PRO A 397 7.01 -3.15 26.37
C PRO A 397 7.56 -4.36 25.59
N PHE A 398 6.78 -5.42 25.35
CA PHE A 398 7.19 -6.55 24.51
C PHE A 398 7.57 -6.12 23.08
N LEU A 399 6.91 -5.09 22.55
CA LEU A 399 7.14 -4.60 21.19
C LEU A 399 8.48 -3.84 21.08
N LEU A 400 8.91 -3.18 22.16
CA LEU A 400 10.26 -2.62 22.26
C LEU A 400 11.33 -3.71 22.32
N GLU A 401 11.07 -4.82 23.01
CA GLU A 401 11.96 -5.98 23.04
C GLU A 401 12.07 -6.64 21.66
N LEU A 402 10.96 -6.78 20.93
CA LEU A 402 10.97 -7.26 19.55
C LEU A 402 11.76 -6.33 18.63
N GLY A 403 11.56 -5.01 18.71
CA GLY A 403 12.36 -4.05 17.94
C GLY A 403 13.85 -4.08 18.26
N GLU A 404 14.23 -4.29 19.53
CA GLU A 404 15.63 -4.46 19.92
C GLU A 404 16.21 -5.76 19.35
N ASN A 405 15.46 -6.87 19.39
CA ASN A 405 15.88 -8.13 18.79
C ASN A 405 16.06 -8.01 17.26
N ILE A 406 15.19 -7.26 16.56
CA ILE A 406 15.34 -6.97 15.12
C ILE A 406 16.63 -6.18 14.86
N LEU A 407 16.87 -5.13 15.64
CA LEU A 407 18.09 -4.32 15.56
C LEU A 407 19.37 -5.14 15.79
N GLU A 408 19.38 -6.03 16.79
CA GLU A 408 20.52 -6.91 17.06
C GLU A 408 20.76 -7.92 15.93
N SER A 409 19.71 -8.55 15.37
CA SER A 409 19.84 -9.48 14.23
C SER A 409 20.55 -8.83 13.04
N ILE A 410 20.10 -7.62 12.67
CA ILE A 410 20.61 -6.85 11.54
C ILE A 410 22.05 -6.38 11.81
N GLU A 411 22.33 -5.80 12.98
CA GLU A 411 23.70 -5.40 13.38
C GLU A 411 24.68 -6.59 13.38
N HIS A 412 24.23 -7.77 13.79
CA HIS A 412 25.08 -8.96 13.91
C HIS A 412 25.35 -9.64 12.56
N SER A 413 24.32 -9.83 11.73
CA SER A 413 24.39 -10.74 10.58
C SER A 413 24.34 -10.06 9.22
N ALA A 414 23.73 -8.87 9.11
CA ALA A 414 23.64 -8.14 7.84
C ALA A 414 24.76 -7.11 7.66
N LYS A 415 25.37 -6.63 8.75
CA LYS A 415 26.38 -5.57 8.68
C LYS A 415 27.63 -5.97 7.90
N THR A 416 28.16 -5.03 7.12
CA THR A 416 29.37 -5.18 6.29
C THR A 416 30.29 -3.97 6.47
N ALA A 417 31.43 -3.95 5.77
CA ALA A 417 32.35 -2.81 5.76
C ALA A 417 31.74 -1.54 5.12
N CYS A 418 30.85 -1.69 4.13
CA CYS A 418 30.35 -0.59 3.32
C CYS A 418 28.85 -0.32 3.45
N GLY A 419 28.07 -1.20 4.08
CA GLY A 419 26.63 -1.05 4.31
C GLY A 419 26.03 -2.25 5.04
N TYR A 420 24.81 -2.66 4.68
CA TYR A 420 24.17 -3.88 5.18
C TYR A 420 23.73 -4.76 4.02
N ALA A 421 24.10 -6.04 4.05
CA ALA A 421 23.81 -7.02 3.03
C ALA A 421 22.51 -7.76 3.31
N THR A 422 21.72 -7.98 2.26
CA THR A 422 20.66 -8.99 2.20
C THR A 422 21.15 -10.32 2.78
N ILE A 423 20.32 -10.99 3.60
CA ILE A 423 20.59 -12.35 4.04
C ILE A 423 20.09 -13.29 2.96
N ARG A 424 20.98 -14.03 2.30
CA ARG A 424 20.65 -15.00 1.24
C ARG A 424 19.93 -16.23 1.77
N ASN A 425 20.27 -16.67 2.98
CA ASN A 425 19.70 -17.87 3.58
C ASN A 425 19.66 -17.73 5.10
N VAL A 426 18.46 -17.62 5.66
CA VAL A 426 18.25 -17.39 7.10
C VAL A 426 18.66 -18.58 7.99
N ASN A 427 18.92 -19.77 7.44
CA ASN A 427 19.40 -20.92 8.23
C ASN A 427 20.88 -20.82 8.60
N ASN A 428 21.69 -20.14 7.77
CA ASN A 428 23.15 -20.07 7.92
C ASN A 428 23.70 -18.64 7.89
N HIS A 429 22.83 -17.64 7.72
CA HIS A 429 23.13 -16.21 7.68
C HIS A 429 24.14 -15.84 6.57
N GLN A 430 24.21 -16.63 5.48
CA GLN A 430 25.00 -16.28 4.31
C GLN A 430 24.49 -14.95 3.73
N GLN A 431 25.40 -14.01 3.48
CA GLN A 431 25.06 -12.70 2.89
C GLN A 431 24.97 -12.76 1.35
N HIS A 432 24.14 -11.90 0.77
CA HIS A 432 24.05 -11.59 -0.65
C HIS A 432 24.44 -10.12 -0.89
N ASP A 433 25.11 -9.83 -2.00
CA ASP A 433 25.72 -8.52 -2.26
C ASP A 433 24.71 -7.49 -2.77
N ARG A 434 23.70 -7.16 -1.94
CA ARG A 434 22.65 -6.18 -2.25
C ARG A 434 22.12 -5.50 -0.99
N MET A 435 22.01 -4.17 -1.04
CA MET A 435 21.32 -3.32 -0.07
C MET A 435 20.26 -2.51 -0.81
N GLU A 436 18.99 -2.93 -0.67
CA GLU A 436 17.84 -2.29 -1.32
C GLU A 436 17.58 -0.90 -0.73
N SER A 437 17.05 0.03 -1.53
CA SER A 437 16.81 1.42 -1.09
C SER A 437 15.90 1.51 0.16
N PHE A 438 14.88 0.66 0.24
CA PHE A 438 13.92 0.60 1.35
C PHE A 438 14.54 0.28 2.70
N PHE A 439 15.77 -0.26 2.78
CA PHE A 439 16.44 -0.41 4.07
C PHE A 439 16.67 0.95 4.75
N LEU A 440 16.96 1.98 3.95
CA LEU A 440 17.15 3.37 4.38
C LEU A 440 15.83 4.15 4.43
N ALA A 441 14.89 3.89 3.53
CA ALA A 441 13.58 4.54 3.57
C ALA A 441 12.69 4.00 4.70
N GLU A 442 12.72 2.71 4.99
CA GLU A 442 11.71 2.04 5.80
C GLU A 442 12.26 1.36 7.06
N THR A 443 13.09 0.33 6.91
CA THR A 443 13.49 -0.54 8.04
C THR A 443 14.18 0.27 9.15
N THR A 444 15.11 1.15 8.77
CA THR A 444 15.78 2.06 9.70
C THR A 444 14.86 3.20 10.20
N LYS A 445 13.93 3.69 9.38
CA LYS A 445 12.94 4.73 9.77
C LYS A 445 11.97 4.20 10.83
N TYR A 446 11.38 3.02 10.65
CA TYR A 446 10.49 2.40 11.62
C TYR A 446 11.20 1.95 12.90
N LEU A 447 12.42 1.39 12.80
CA LEU A 447 13.28 1.13 13.96
C LEU A 447 13.54 2.42 14.77
N TYR A 448 13.86 3.53 14.10
CA TYR A 448 14.14 4.81 14.76
C TYR A 448 12.89 5.37 15.44
N LEU A 449 11.75 5.36 14.73
CA LEU A 449 10.46 5.85 15.24
C LEU A 449 9.92 5.02 16.41
N LEU A 450 10.18 3.70 16.45
CA LEU A 450 9.82 2.86 17.60
C LEU A 450 10.52 3.33 18.90
N PHE A 451 11.80 3.73 18.81
CA PHE A 451 12.58 4.17 19.96
C PHE A 451 12.53 5.69 20.21
N ASP A 452 12.14 6.50 19.23
CA ASP A 452 11.97 7.95 19.35
C ASP A 452 10.51 8.33 19.60
N THR A 453 9.98 7.96 20.76
CA THR A 453 8.54 8.09 21.09
C THR A 453 8.00 9.52 21.08
N ASN A 454 8.87 10.52 21.12
CA ASN A 454 8.55 11.96 21.07
C ASN A 454 8.82 12.60 19.70
N ASN A 455 9.09 11.81 18.65
CA ASN A 455 9.34 12.32 17.30
C ASN A 455 8.12 13.11 16.77
N PHE A 456 8.34 14.14 15.95
CA PHE A 456 7.26 14.97 15.41
C PHE A 456 6.29 14.20 14.49
N ILE A 457 6.76 13.10 13.88
CA ILE A 457 5.94 12.16 13.10
C ILE A 457 4.82 11.55 13.95
N HIS A 458 5.05 11.36 15.25
CA HIS A 458 4.09 10.74 16.18
C HIS A 458 3.00 11.69 16.68
N ASN A 459 2.89 12.90 16.12
CA ASN A 459 1.87 13.88 16.47
C ASN A 459 0.46 13.31 16.23
N ASP A 460 -0.37 13.34 17.27
CA ASP A 460 -1.76 12.85 17.27
C ASP A 460 -2.78 13.91 16.79
N GLY A 461 -2.28 14.96 16.11
CA GLY A 461 -3.07 16.09 15.62
C GLY A 461 -3.47 17.11 16.69
N ARG A 462 -3.17 16.89 17.98
CA ARG A 462 -3.48 17.85 19.06
C ARG A 462 -2.65 19.13 18.98
N MET A 463 -1.53 19.10 18.28
CA MET A 463 -0.68 20.27 18.01
C MET A 463 -0.56 20.51 16.51
N GLY A 464 -0.51 21.78 16.11
CA GLY A 464 -0.21 22.16 14.73
C GLY A 464 0.55 23.48 14.68
N SER A 465 1.26 23.71 13.58
CA SER A 465 1.95 24.96 13.30
C SER A 465 1.17 25.77 12.26
N ILE A 466 1.16 27.10 12.40
CA ILE A 466 0.56 28.01 11.41
C ILE A 466 1.68 28.54 10.52
N VAL A 467 1.63 28.21 9.23
CA VAL A 467 2.57 28.69 8.21
C VAL A 467 1.89 29.73 7.34
N LYS A 468 2.56 30.86 7.14
CA LYS A 468 2.12 31.90 6.20
C LYS A 468 2.62 31.56 4.81
N THR A 469 1.68 31.27 3.93
CA THR A 469 1.92 30.94 2.52
C THR A 469 1.86 32.24 1.68
N ASP A 470 1.53 32.15 0.40
CA ASP A 470 1.32 33.32 -0.46
C ASP A 470 -0.05 34.01 -0.22
N GLU A 471 -0.29 35.14 -0.88
CA GLU A 471 -1.60 35.81 -0.86
C GLU A 471 -2.73 34.94 -1.46
N LEU A 472 -2.37 33.99 -2.32
CA LEU A 472 -3.30 33.06 -2.97
C LEU A 472 -3.68 31.87 -2.09
N HIS A 473 -3.03 31.59 -0.95
CA HIS A 473 -3.40 30.47 -0.07
C HIS A 473 -3.60 30.92 1.40
N GLY A 474 -2.88 31.94 1.87
CA GLY A 474 -3.09 32.57 3.18
C GLY A 474 -2.39 31.85 4.33
N GLU A 475 -3.09 31.58 5.43
CA GLU A 475 -2.56 30.85 6.58
C GLU A 475 -2.90 29.35 6.46
N CYS A 476 -1.87 28.51 6.47
CA CYS A 476 -1.93 27.07 6.42
C CYS A 476 -1.70 26.49 7.81
N VAL A 477 -2.47 25.47 8.21
CA VAL A 477 -2.27 24.73 9.47
C VAL A 477 -1.65 23.39 9.12
N LEU A 478 -0.51 23.07 9.74
CA LEU A 478 0.27 21.85 9.47
C LEU A 478 0.42 20.98 10.72
N GLY A 479 0.62 19.68 10.51
CA GLY A 479 0.83 18.67 11.56
C GLY A 479 -0.44 18.32 12.36
N ALA A 480 -1.49 19.13 12.29
CA ALA A 480 -2.73 18.95 13.06
C ALA A 480 -3.60 17.74 12.62
N GLY A 481 -3.14 16.94 11.64
CA GLY A 481 -3.80 15.71 11.20
C GLY A 481 -3.03 14.43 11.52
N GLY A 482 -1.85 14.54 12.14
CA GLY A 482 -0.85 13.46 12.15
C GLY A 482 -0.24 13.24 10.76
N TYR A 483 0.50 12.14 10.58
CA TYR A 483 1.09 11.77 9.30
C TYR A 483 0.57 10.40 8.85
N ILE A 484 0.32 10.26 7.54
CA ILE A 484 -0.02 8.99 6.91
C ILE A 484 1.15 8.58 6.03
N PHE A 485 1.78 7.46 6.34
CA PHE A 485 2.81 6.85 5.52
C PHE A 485 2.21 6.24 4.25
N ASN A 486 2.93 6.25 3.13
CA ASN A 486 2.65 5.32 2.04
C ASN A 486 3.24 3.91 2.35
N THR A 487 3.30 3.04 1.34
CA THR A 487 3.84 1.67 1.48
C THR A 487 5.37 1.61 1.46
N GLU A 488 6.05 2.71 1.09
CA GLU A 488 7.53 2.85 1.13
C GLU A 488 7.96 3.77 2.31
N ALA A 489 7.15 3.76 3.38
CA ALA A 489 7.31 4.59 4.58
C ALA A 489 7.49 6.11 4.33
N HIS A 490 6.91 6.69 3.27
CA HIS A 490 6.94 8.14 3.03
C HIS A 490 5.78 8.88 3.72
N PRO A 491 6.03 9.78 4.69
CA PRO A 491 4.97 10.44 5.47
C PRO A 491 4.35 11.63 4.73
N ILE A 492 3.02 11.64 4.67
CA ILE A 492 2.19 12.69 4.09
C ILE A 492 1.38 13.35 5.21
N ASP A 493 1.44 14.68 5.34
CA ASP A 493 0.59 15.47 6.24
C ASP A 493 -0.78 15.73 5.57
N PRO A 494 -1.90 15.17 6.07
CA PRO A 494 -3.23 15.41 5.51
C PRO A 494 -3.67 16.88 5.55
N MET A 495 -3.16 17.67 6.51
CA MET A 495 -3.52 19.09 6.64
C MET A 495 -2.78 19.96 5.62
N ALA A 496 -1.57 19.59 5.21
CA ALA A 496 -0.87 20.24 4.11
C ALA A 496 -1.69 20.18 2.80
N LEU A 497 -2.37 19.05 2.55
CA LEU A 497 -3.25 18.90 1.38
C LEU A 497 -4.42 19.90 1.42
N ARG A 498 -5.00 20.14 2.59
CA ARG A 498 -6.12 21.10 2.79
C ARG A 498 -5.73 22.54 2.51
N CYS A 499 -4.48 22.91 2.70
CA CYS A 499 -4.01 24.28 2.45
C CYS A 499 -4.13 24.68 0.96
N CYS A 500 -4.04 23.72 0.05
CA CYS A 500 -4.13 23.94 -1.40
C CYS A 500 -5.57 23.82 -1.93
N GLU A 501 -6.44 23.08 -1.24
CA GLU A 501 -7.87 23.00 -1.56
C GLU A 501 -8.65 24.29 -1.22
N ALA A 502 -8.24 25.01 -0.17
CA ALA A 502 -9.06 25.97 0.57
C ALA A 502 -9.63 27.17 -0.22
N LYS A 503 -9.17 27.43 -1.45
CA LYS A 503 -9.65 28.56 -2.27
C LYS A 503 -10.41 28.21 -3.55
N ARG A 504 -10.61 26.92 -3.87
CA ARG A 504 -11.47 26.54 -5.01
C ARG A 504 -12.96 26.42 -4.67
N THR A 505 -13.34 26.42 -3.39
CA THR A 505 -14.74 26.34 -2.93
C THR A 505 -15.19 27.54 -2.09
N ASN A 506 -14.74 28.75 -2.46
CA ASN A 506 -15.21 29.98 -1.83
C ASN A 506 -16.61 30.39 -2.31
N ILE A 507 -17.60 29.50 -2.10
CA ILE A 507 -19.01 29.59 -2.54
C ILE A 507 -19.68 30.90 -2.06
N PHE A 508 -19.18 31.49 -0.97
CA PHE A 508 -19.69 32.75 -0.40
C PHE A 508 -19.04 34.02 -0.96
N SER A 509 -17.88 33.92 -1.64
CA SER A 509 -17.20 35.10 -2.21
C SER A 509 -17.92 35.73 -3.41
N ASN A 510 -18.82 35.01 -4.09
CA ASN A 510 -19.63 35.53 -5.19
C ASN A 510 -20.74 36.51 -4.76
N ASN A 511 -20.90 36.82 -3.46
CA ASN A 511 -22.00 37.65 -2.94
C ASN A 511 -21.57 39.04 -2.41
N ILE A 512 -20.37 39.52 -2.72
CA ILE A 512 -19.98 40.93 -2.47
C ILE A 512 -19.62 41.63 -3.79
N GLN A 513 -20.61 41.79 -4.68
CA GLN A 513 -20.54 42.88 -5.65
C GLN A 513 -20.73 44.22 -4.92
N PRO A 514 -19.92 45.26 -5.21
CA PRO A 514 -20.15 46.59 -4.68
C PRO A 514 -21.53 47.10 -5.12
N ARG A 515 -22.38 47.42 -4.14
CA ARG A 515 -23.79 47.79 -4.31
C ARG A 515 -23.92 49.20 -4.93
N GLY A 516 -23.52 49.36 -6.19
CA GLY A 516 -23.41 50.67 -6.84
C GLY A 516 -23.43 50.71 -8.38
N GLN A 517 -23.08 49.64 -9.11
CA GLN A 517 -23.01 49.68 -10.59
C GLN A 517 -24.14 48.96 -11.36
N VAL A 518 -24.96 48.15 -10.70
CA VAL A 518 -26.00 47.32 -11.36
C VAL A 518 -27.16 48.14 -11.97
N TYR A 519 -27.36 49.40 -11.56
CA TYR A 519 -28.44 50.25 -12.08
C TYR A 519 -28.18 50.92 -13.44
N ARG A 520 -27.03 50.68 -14.09
CA ARG A 520 -26.69 51.30 -15.40
C ARG A 520 -26.68 50.36 -16.61
N SER A 521 -26.60 49.04 -16.45
CA SER A 521 -26.64 48.08 -17.56
C SER A 521 -28.06 47.67 -17.96
N ASN A 522 -28.95 47.40 -17.00
CA ASN A 522 -30.29 46.86 -17.24
C ASN A 522 -31.27 47.79 -17.99
N ARG A 523 -30.91 49.05 -18.25
CA ARG A 523 -31.67 49.95 -19.13
C ARG A 523 -31.29 49.87 -20.61
N LYS A 524 -30.12 49.32 -20.96
CA LYS A 524 -29.73 49.10 -22.37
C LYS A 524 -30.23 47.75 -22.89
N ALA A 525 -29.97 46.65 -22.18
CA ALA A 525 -30.38 45.31 -22.61
C ALA A 525 -31.90 45.19 -22.86
N ARG A 526 -32.73 45.76 -21.96
CA ARG A 526 -34.18 45.70 -22.07
C ARG A 526 -34.76 46.48 -23.26
N ALA A 527 -34.03 47.46 -23.79
CA ALA A 527 -34.43 48.22 -24.98
C ALA A 527 -34.08 47.49 -26.30
N GLU A 528 -33.22 46.47 -26.25
CA GLU A 528 -32.87 45.62 -27.41
C GLU A 528 -33.77 44.38 -27.48
N GLU A 529 -34.14 43.77 -26.34
CA GLU A 529 -35.10 42.65 -26.29
C GLU A 529 -36.52 43.05 -26.78
N GLU A 530 -37.04 44.22 -26.36
CA GLU A 530 -38.34 44.72 -26.86
C GLU A 530 -38.35 45.01 -28.37
N LYS A 531 -37.17 45.09 -29.00
CA LYS A 531 -37.01 45.29 -30.44
C LYS A 531 -36.99 44.00 -31.24
N MET A 532 -36.49 42.89 -30.65
CA MET A 532 -36.51 41.56 -31.28
C MET A 532 -37.87 40.85 -31.15
N MET A 533 -38.63 41.11 -30.08
CA MET A 533 -39.87 40.36 -29.80
C MET A 533 -41.09 40.77 -30.67
N ARG A 534 -40.93 41.70 -31.62
CA ARG A 534 -42.01 42.22 -32.50
C ARG A 534 -42.04 41.62 -33.92
N VAL A 535 -41.22 40.62 -34.22
CA VAL A 535 -41.03 40.11 -35.61
C VAL A 535 -41.57 38.67 -35.80
N SER A 536 -42.09 38.01 -34.76
CA SER A 536 -42.36 36.55 -34.78
C SER A 536 -43.82 36.14 -34.50
N THR A 537 -44.80 37.02 -34.73
CA THR A 537 -46.23 36.68 -34.60
C THR A 537 -47.01 37.14 -35.83
N ASP A 538 -46.96 36.36 -36.90
CA ASP A 538 -48.01 36.35 -37.92
C ASP A 538 -48.06 35.00 -38.65
N LEU A 539 -49.31 34.52 -38.80
CA LEU A 539 -49.82 33.37 -39.55
C LEU A 539 -50.06 32.04 -38.80
N SER A 540 -51.17 31.40 -39.20
CA SER A 540 -52.05 30.61 -38.33
C SER A 540 -52.67 29.40 -39.04
N MET A 541 -52.99 28.35 -38.26
CA MET A 541 -54.10 27.38 -38.42
C MET A 541 -54.27 26.60 -39.75
N ASP A 542 -54.23 25.26 -39.67
CA ASP A 542 -55.42 24.37 -39.81
C ASP A 542 -55.06 22.84 -39.84
N GLU A 543 -56.05 21.99 -39.57
CA GLU A 543 -56.05 20.50 -39.49
C GLU A 543 -57.08 19.93 -40.53
N PRO A 544 -57.35 18.60 -40.71
CA PRO A 544 -56.57 17.35 -40.55
C PRO A 544 -56.86 16.24 -41.65
N ILE A 545 -56.40 14.98 -41.43
CA ILE A 545 -56.88 13.68 -42.00
C ILE A 545 -56.54 13.29 -43.48
N SER A 546 -55.89 12.13 -43.70
CA SER A 546 -56.50 10.92 -44.36
C SER A 546 -55.53 9.76 -44.72
N ARG A 547 -56.04 8.51 -44.60
CA ARG A 547 -55.59 7.20 -45.19
C ARG A 547 -54.22 6.65 -44.74
N ILE A 548 -54.02 5.44 -44.19
CA ILE A 548 -54.63 4.10 -44.27
C ILE A 548 -54.46 3.38 -45.63
N ASN A 549 -53.94 2.14 -45.56
CA ASN A 549 -53.76 1.12 -46.60
C ASN A 549 -52.62 1.36 -47.63
N GLU A 550 -51.82 0.36 -48.05
CA GLU A 550 -51.82 -1.08 -47.74
C GLU A 550 -50.51 -1.81 -48.15
N LEU A 551 -50.40 -3.07 -47.69
CA LEU A 551 -49.72 -4.22 -48.35
C LEU A 551 -48.20 -4.22 -48.58
N SER A 552 -47.54 -5.00 -47.73
CA SER A 552 -46.47 -5.92 -48.14
C SER A 552 -46.90 -6.81 -49.32
N ARG A 553 -46.04 -6.95 -50.35
CA ARG A 553 -45.92 -8.15 -51.20
C ARG A 553 -44.64 -8.18 -52.05
N ASN A 554 -43.78 -9.13 -51.72
CA ASN A 554 -42.96 -9.98 -52.59
C ASN A 554 -42.47 -9.53 -53.99
N GLN A 555 -41.14 -9.69 -54.15
CA GLN A 555 -40.44 -10.37 -55.26
C GLN A 555 -40.18 -9.67 -56.62
N ARG A 556 -38.87 -9.66 -56.93
CA ARG A 556 -38.21 -9.92 -58.23
C ARG A 556 -38.56 -9.05 -59.45
N ARG A 557 -37.58 -8.22 -59.83
CA ARG A 557 -36.90 -8.24 -61.15
C ARG A 557 -35.43 -7.87 -60.87
N GLU A 558 -34.40 -8.65 -61.23
CA GLU A 558 -33.96 -9.15 -62.54
C GLU A 558 -33.41 -8.09 -63.52
N THR A 559 -32.08 -8.07 -63.61
CA THR A 559 -31.29 -8.25 -64.86
C THR A 559 -30.88 -7.02 -65.70
N TYR A 560 -29.57 -6.68 -65.59
CA TYR A 560 -28.60 -6.21 -66.62
C TYR A 560 -29.00 -5.17 -67.70
N SER A 561 -28.13 -4.17 -67.97
CA SER A 561 -27.02 -4.31 -68.96
C SER A 561 -26.30 -2.98 -69.33
N GLN A 562 -25.08 -3.13 -69.86
CA GLN A 562 -24.17 -2.22 -70.61
C GLN A 562 -23.05 -1.52 -69.79
N VAL A 563 -21.73 -1.82 -69.89
CA VAL A 563 -20.79 -2.23 -71.00
C VAL A 563 -20.36 -1.01 -71.85
N ALA A 564 -19.09 -0.73 -72.19
CA ALA A 564 -17.83 -1.52 -72.20
C ALA A 564 -16.55 -0.66 -72.02
N LYS A 565 -15.40 -1.29 -71.72
CA LYS A 565 -14.25 -1.45 -72.66
C LYS A 565 -13.07 -2.25 -72.05
N ASP A 566 -12.83 -3.42 -72.64
CA ASP A 566 -11.57 -4.11 -73.05
C ASP A 566 -10.21 -3.72 -72.42
N ALA A 567 -9.21 -4.61 -72.24
CA ALA A 567 -8.98 -5.94 -72.84
C ALA A 567 -8.05 -6.86 -72.01
N ASP A 568 -8.10 -8.17 -72.29
CA ASP A 568 -7.03 -9.21 -72.25
C ASP A 568 -6.12 -9.40 -70.99
N LYS A 569 -5.79 -10.63 -70.51
CA LYS A 569 -6.01 -12.01 -71.02
C LYS A 569 -5.92 -13.06 -69.88
N ALA A 570 -6.77 -14.09 -69.97
CA ALA A 570 -6.58 -15.53 -69.72
C ALA A 570 -5.21 -16.05 -69.17
N THR A 571 -5.05 -17.11 -68.37
CA THR A 571 -5.86 -18.26 -67.87
C THR A 571 -4.99 -18.96 -66.77
N GLY A 572 -5.38 -19.88 -65.88
CA GLY A 572 -6.57 -20.71 -65.70
C GLY A 572 -6.17 -22.18 -65.33
N SER A 573 -6.84 -22.77 -64.31
CA SER A 573 -6.97 -24.22 -64.02
C SER A 573 -6.01 -24.95 -63.05
N ILE A 574 -6.56 -26.01 -62.43
CA ILE A 574 -6.04 -26.84 -61.32
C ILE A 574 -5.97 -28.32 -61.74
N ILE A 575 -4.84 -29.01 -61.48
CA ILE A 575 -4.62 -30.49 -61.49
C ILE A 575 -3.45 -30.73 -60.50
N VAL A 576 -3.42 -31.57 -59.44
CA VAL A 576 -3.85 -32.94 -59.08
C VAL A 576 -2.85 -34.07 -59.42
N ASN A 577 -2.32 -34.71 -58.34
CA ASN A 577 -1.71 -36.06 -58.24
C ASN A 577 -0.24 -36.37 -58.65
N LYS A 578 0.56 -36.70 -57.61
CA LYS A 578 1.09 -38.05 -57.25
C LYS A 578 2.58 -38.45 -57.47
N ASP A 579 3.08 -39.11 -56.41
CA ASP A 579 4.13 -40.15 -56.29
C ASP A 579 5.57 -39.78 -56.75
N GLU A 580 6.73 -40.11 -56.12
CA GLU A 580 7.17 -40.80 -54.88
C GLU A 580 8.74 -40.62 -54.80
N PRO A 581 9.60 -41.32 -54.00
CA PRO A 581 9.64 -41.62 -52.55
C PRO A 581 11.03 -41.33 -51.87
N LYS A 582 11.13 -41.55 -50.54
CA LYS A 582 12.23 -42.17 -49.74
C LYS A 582 12.72 -41.48 -48.45
N THR A 583 12.61 -42.27 -47.38
CA THR A 583 13.32 -42.29 -46.09
C THR A 583 14.85 -42.44 -46.25
N GLU A 584 15.74 -42.38 -45.24
CA GLU A 584 15.61 -42.76 -43.82
C GLU A 584 16.70 -42.13 -42.89
N VAL A 585 16.69 -42.52 -41.60
CA VAL A 585 17.40 -41.93 -40.44
C VAL A 585 18.90 -42.33 -40.36
N PRO A 586 19.70 -41.76 -39.43
CA PRO A 586 20.12 -42.60 -38.29
C PRO A 586 20.15 -41.93 -36.89
N ILE A 587 20.07 -42.77 -35.86
CA ILE A 587 20.18 -42.48 -34.41
C ILE A 587 21.45 -43.15 -33.87
N VAL A 588 22.25 -42.46 -33.03
CA VAL A 588 23.27 -43.03 -32.09
C VAL A 588 23.41 -42.04 -30.92
N ILE A 589 22.86 -42.28 -29.71
CA ILE A 589 23.31 -43.12 -28.56
C ILE A 589 24.37 -42.45 -27.65
N VAL A 590 24.12 -42.53 -26.34
CA VAL A 590 24.90 -42.01 -25.18
C VAL A 590 25.85 -43.08 -24.64
N THR A 591 26.98 -42.70 -24.02
CA THR A 591 27.61 -43.54 -22.95
C THR A 591 28.46 -42.74 -21.94
N VAL A 592 28.70 -43.38 -20.79
CA VAL A 592 29.02 -42.80 -19.46
C VAL A 592 30.49 -42.95 -19.05
N GLY A 593 30.99 -42.02 -18.21
CA GLY A 593 31.98 -42.30 -17.14
C GLY A 593 33.21 -41.39 -17.07
N LYS A 594 33.96 -41.27 -15.96
CA LYS A 594 33.74 -41.56 -14.52
C LYS A 594 35.02 -41.11 -13.75
N GLU A 595 34.91 -40.35 -12.64
CA GLU A 595 35.94 -40.20 -11.56
C GLU A 595 37.35 -39.61 -11.96
N THR A 596 38.21 -38.97 -11.14
CA THR A 596 38.27 -38.66 -9.68
C THR A 596 39.29 -37.53 -9.35
N LEU A 597 39.11 -36.86 -8.20
CA LEU A 597 40.12 -36.35 -7.22
C LEU A 597 41.13 -35.21 -7.50
N ALA A 598 41.11 -34.23 -6.56
CA ALA A 598 42.22 -33.41 -5.98
C ALA A 598 43.06 -32.48 -6.90
N GLY A 599 43.60 -31.34 -6.45
CA GLY A 599 43.54 -30.64 -5.15
C GLY A 599 44.66 -29.58 -5.03
N SER A 600 44.66 -28.81 -3.93
CA SER A 600 45.70 -27.84 -3.47
C SER A 600 45.87 -26.48 -4.18
N SER A 601 46.10 -25.45 -3.35
CA SER A 601 46.41 -24.05 -3.67
C SER A 601 47.90 -23.73 -3.35
N PRO A 602 48.31 -22.45 -3.18
CA PRO A 602 49.12 -21.58 -4.05
C PRO A 602 50.64 -21.59 -3.59
N PRO A 603 51.52 -20.55 -3.70
CA PRO A 603 51.45 -19.18 -4.28
C PRO A 603 52.72 -18.72 -5.07
N ILE A 604 52.78 -17.41 -5.39
CA ILE A 604 53.93 -16.44 -5.46
C ILE A 604 53.54 -15.32 -6.45
N ASN A 605 53.23 -14.08 -6.04
CA ASN A 605 54.08 -12.93 -5.64
C ASN A 605 54.88 -12.25 -6.78
N ASP A 606 54.49 -11.02 -7.17
CA ASP A 606 55.23 -9.74 -6.96
C ASP A 606 55.08 -8.68 -8.09
N ARG A 607 54.90 -7.40 -7.67
CA ARG A 607 55.35 -6.13 -8.31
C ARG A 607 54.78 -5.69 -9.68
N GLU A 608 54.81 -4.41 -10.07
CA GLU A 608 54.70 -3.09 -9.37
C GLU A 608 54.50 -2.00 -10.46
N ALA A 609 53.79 -0.92 -10.16
CA ALA A 609 53.78 0.43 -10.78
C ALA A 609 54.06 0.68 -12.30
N GLY A 610 53.28 1.56 -12.95
CA GLY A 610 53.69 2.18 -14.23
C GLY A 610 52.61 2.94 -15.02
N GLU A 611 52.62 4.26 -14.88
CA GLU A 611 51.74 5.30 -15.46
C GLU A 611 51.34 5.29 -16.96
N GLN A 612 50.16 5.90 -17.21
CA GLN A 612 49.76 6.77 -18.34
C GLN A 612 49.87 6.28 -19.81
N LEU A 613 48.73 6.31 -20.53
CA LEU A 613 48.51 7.22 -21.68
C LEU A 613 47.05 7.22 -22.18
N THR A 614 46.71 8.24 -22.96
CA THR A 614 45.34 8.66 -23.36
C THR A 614 44.89 8.13 -24.72
N GLU A 615 43.55 8.14 -24.92
CA GLU A 615 42.82 8.14 -26.21
C GLU A 615 43.13 7.06 -27.25
N PHE A 616 42.17 6.14 -27.49
CA PHE A 616 41.71 5.89 -28.86
C PHE A 616 40.24 5.44 -28.93
N ALA A 617 39.54 6.05 -29.88
CA ALA A 617 38.10 6.07 -30.05
C ALA A 617 37.44 4.75 -30.53
N THR A 618 36.16 4.61 -30.17
CA THR A 618 35.06 3.99 -30.96
C THR A 618 35.37 2.86 -31.95
N LYS A 619 35.17 1.60 -31.52
CA LYS A 619 34.38 0.59 -32.28
C LYS A 619 34.16 -0.72 -31.50
N LYS A 620 33.00 -0.86 -30.86
CA LYS A 620 32.31 -2.16 -30.70
C LYS A 620 30.84 -2.00 -30.30
N SER A 621 30.04 -1.41 -31.19
CA SER A 621 28.59 -1.58 -31.17
C SER A 621 28.21 -2.87 -31.88
N LYS A 622 27.98 -3.93 -31.10
CA LYS A 622 27.12 -5.12 -31.34
C LYS A 622 27.54 -6.23 -30.37
N GLU A 623 26.56 -6.99 -29.89
CA GLU A 623 26.68 -8.00 -28.82
C GLU A 623 26.86 -7.41 -27.40
N ILE A 624 25.86 -6.63 -26.97
CA ILE A 624 25.43 -6.64 -25.57
C ILE A 624 24.10 -7.39 -25.56
N HIS A 625 24.05 -8.50 -24.82
CA HIS A 625 22.85 -9.32 -24.71
C HIS A 625 21.86 -8.69 -23.72
N VAL A 626 20.56 -8.83 -23.98
CA VAL A 626 19.52 -8.17 -23.19
C VAL A 626 19.38 -8.86 -21.83
N GLN A 627 19.86 -8.21 -20.76
CA GLN A 627 19.64 -8.58 -19.36
C GLN A 627 19.26 -7.33 -18.55
N SER A 628 18.02 -6.85 -18.76
CA SER A 628 17.40 -5.79 -17.98
C SER A 628 15.87 -5.84 -18.19
N LYS A 629 15.20 -6.82 -17.58
CA LYS A 629 13.76 -7.04 -17.77
C LYS A 629 13.07 -7.56 -16.51
N HIS A 630 12.12 -6.77 -16.01
CA HIS A 630 10.93 -7.17 -15.25
C HIS A 630 11.15 -7.92 -13.91
N GLN A 631 11.64 -7.21 -12.88
CA GLN A 631 11.73 -7.76 -11.52
C GLN A 631 10.34 -7.98 -10.86
N CYS A 632 9.27 -7.38 -11.38
CA CYS A 632 7.88 -7.70 -11.01
C CYS A 632 7.37 -9.02 -11.65
N SER A 633 8.13 -9.63 -12.58
CA SER A 633 7.73 -10.89 -13.23
C SER A 633 8.68 -12.07 -13.01
N GLU A 634 9.97 -11.88 -12.71
CA GLU A 634 10.90 -13.03 -12.58
C GLU A 634 10.65 -13.87 -11.31
N GLN A 635 10.19 -13.29 -10.20
CA GLN A 635 9.78 -14.08 -9.03
C GLN A 635 8.43 -14.77 -9.22
N SER A 636 7.45 -14.15 -9.90
CA SER A 636 6.10 -14.70 -10.07
C SER A 636 5.92 -15.66 -11.26
N ILE A 637 6.74 -15.54 -12.32
CA ILE A 637 6.69 -16.45 -13.47
C ILE A 637 7.36 -17.79 -13.15
N MET A 638 8.45 -17.82 -12.36
CA MET A 638 9.04 -19.09 -11.92
C MET A 638 8.07 -19.90 -11.04
N ASP A 639 7.28 -19.23 -10.19
CA ASP A 639 6.21 -19.88 -9.42
C ASP A 639 5.13 -20.46 -10.36
N ALA A 640 4.70 -19.70 -11.38
CA ALA A 640 3.70 -20.16 -12.34
C ALA A 640 4.17 -21.32 -13.25
N GLU A 641 5.46 -21.40 -13.57
CA GLU A 641 6.03 -22.51 -14.35
C GLU A 641 6.34 -23.75 -13.48
N MET A 642 6.79 -23.59 -12.23
CA MET A 642 7.00 -24.73 -11.30
C MET A 642 5.68 -25.41 -10.89
N ILE A 643 4.62 -24.64 -10.59
CA ILE A 643 3.30 -25.20 -10.25
C ILE A 643 2.77 -26.12 -11.36
N LYS A 644 3.16 -25.85 -12.61
CA LYS A 644 2.80 -26.69 -13.76
C LYS A 644 3.52 -28.04 -13.75
N MET A 645 4.79 -28.10 -13.37
CA MET A 645 5.58 -29.34 -13.30
C MET A 645 5.17 -30.25 -12.13
N GLU A 646 4.83 -29.71 -10.95
CA GLU A 646 4.38 -30.55 -9.82
C GLU A 646 2.96 -31.10 -10.00
N SER A 647 2.13 -30.47 -10.84
CA SER A 647 0.78 -30.96 -11.15
C SER A 647 0.76 -32.31 -11.90
N GLU A 648 1.88 -32.71 -12.52
CA GLU A 648 1.99 -33.96 -13.29
C GLU A 648 2.58 -35.13 -12.48
N SER A 649 3.18 -34.90 -11.30
CA SER A 649 3.82 -35.96 -10.48
C SER A 649 2.93 -36.60 -9.41
N LEU A 650 1.76 -36.03 -9.11
CA LEU A 650 0.85 -36.49 -8.04
C LEU A 650 -0.37 -37.29 -8.55
N ASN A 651 -0.14 -38.30 -9.40
CA ASN A 651 -1.15 -39.27 -9.82
C ASN A 651 -0.74 -40.72 -9.51
N ALA A 652 -0.80 -41.09 -8.23
CA ALA A 652 -0.74 -42.48 -7.77
C ALA A 652 -1.89 -42.75 -6.77
N PRO A 653 -2.70 -43.82 -6.96
CA PRO A 653 -3.91 -44.02 -6.14
C PRO A 653 -3.61 -44.64 -4.77
N PHE A 654 -4.02 -43.97 -3.70
CA PHE A 654 -3.93 -44.50 -2.33
C PHE A 654 -5.01 -45.58 -2.05
N THR A 655 -4.56 -46.76 -1.60
CA THR A 655 -5.42 -47.84 -1.08
C THR A 655 -5.65 -47.70 0.43
N PRO A 656 -6.89 -47.86 0.95
CA PRO A 656 -7.19 -47.76 2.38
C PRO A 656 -7.12 -49.11 3.12
N GLN A 657 -6.79 -49.11 4.43
CA GLN A 657 -7.12 -50.10 5.49
C GLN A 657 -6.41 -49.68 6.83
N PRO A 658 -6.77 -50.20 8.03
CA PRO A 658 -8.11 -50.35 8.62
C PRO A 658 -8.20 -49.84 10.09
N LYS A 659 -9.40 -49.89 10.70
CA LYS A 659 -9.64 -49.58 12.14
C LYS A 659 -9.49 -50.81 13.05
N PRO A 660 -9.21 -50.59 14.35
CA PRO A 660 -9.72 -51.42 15.45
C PRO A 660 -10.66 -50.62 16.40
N GLY A 661 -11.44 -51.30 17.25
CA GLY A 661 -12.37 -50.67 18.19
C GLY A 661 -12.63 -51.45 19.48
N ASP A 662 -13.53 -50.89 20.29
CA ASP A 662 -14.29 -51.41 21.45
C ASP A 662 -13.58 -51.82 22.77
N GLY A 663 -14.15 -51.35 23.89
CA GLY A 663 -13.72 -51.67 25.27
C GLY A 663 -14.38 -50.88 26.42
N VAL A 664 -15.68 -51.13 26.69
CA VAL A 664 -16.47 -51.06 27.96
C VAL A 664 -15.72 -50.62 29.26
N GLY A 665 -16.27 -49.86 30.23
CA GLY A 665 -17.60 -49.24 30.48
C GLY A 665 -17.85 -48.95 31.99
N ALA A 666 -18.97 -48.25 32.32
CA ALA A 666 -19.46 -47.84 33.67
C ALA A 666 -18.62 -46.83 34.50
N GLY A 667 -19.16 -45.92 35.32
CA GLY A 667 -20.57 -45.54 35.56
C GLY A 667 -21.01 -45.56 37.04
N ILE A 668 -20.82 -44.47 37.80
CA ILE A 668 -21.44 -44.23 39.13
C ILE A 668 -21.91 -42.77 39.25
N VAL A 669 -23.03 -42.57 39.96
CA VAL A 669 -23.86 -41.35 40.13
C VAL A 669 -24.29 -41.35 41.63
N ASN A 670 -24.53 -40.27 42.39
CA ASN A 670 -25.25 -39.00 42.13
C ASN A 670 -24.92 -37.92 43.22
N ASN A 671 -25.75 -36.86 43.31
CA ASN A 671 -26.01 -35.95 44.46
C ASN A 671 -25.00 -34.81 44.74
N ASP A 672 -25.38 -33.54 45.04
CA ASP A 672 -26.71 -32.92 45.27
C ASP A 672 -26.78 -31.41 44.85
N LEU A 673 -28.01 -30.89 44.81
CA LEU A 673 -28.54 -29.55 44.39
C LEU A 673 -28.21 -28.36 45.35
N PRO A 674 -28.78 -27.13 45.18
CA PRO A 674 -28.93 -26.26 43.99
C PRO A 674 -28.53 -24.77 44.24
N ASN A 675 -28.40 -23.96 43.17
CA ASN A 675 -28.94 -22.58 43.06
C ASN A 675 -28.41 -21.87 41.80
N ASN A 676 -29.29 -21.44 40.89
CA ASN A 676 -28.98 -20.38 39.91
C ASN A 676 -30.26 -19.79 39.28
N ALA A 677 -30.81 -18.76 39.91
CA ALA A 677 -31.66 -17.76 39.29
C ALA A 677 -31.06 -16.39 39.68
N PRO A 678 -30.37 -15.72 38.74
CA PRO A 678 -31.09 -14.83 37.84
C PRO A 678 -30.48 -14.75 36.41
N VAL A 679 -30.18 -15.89 35.77
CA VAL A 679 -29.57 -15.91 34.42
C VAL A 679 -30.62 -15.93 33.29
N THR A 680 -31.81 -16.48 33.54
CA THR A 680 -32.84 -16.72 32.50
C THR A 680 -33.54 -15.45 32.01
N THR A 681 -33.67 -14.42 32.85
CA THR A 681 -34.36 -13.17 32.50
C THR A 681 -33.52 -12.27 31.60
N LEU A 682 -32.18 -12.34 31.69
CA LEU A 682 -31.28 -11.53 30.86
C LEU A 682 -31.20 -12.08 29.42
N LEU A 683 -31.20 -13.42 29.26
CA LEU A 683 -31.17 -14.07 27.95
C LEU A 683 -32.41 -13.79 27.09
N GLN A 684 -33.59 -13.73 27.68
CA GLN A 684 -34.82 -13.40 26.94
C GLN A 684 -34.91 -11.92 26.56
N PHE A 685 -34.30 -11.01 27.34
CA PHE A 685 -34.22 -9.59 26.97
C PHE A 685 -33.23 -9.37 25.81
N VAL A 686 -32.05 -10.00 25.86
CA VAL A 686 -31.03 -9.92 24.79
C VAL A 686 -31.54 -10.55 23.48
N GLN A 687 -32.24 -11.68 23.53
CA GLN A 687 -32.78 -12.32 22.33
C GLN A 687 -33.96 -11.55 21.69
N GLY A 688 -34.66 -10.70 22.45
CA GLY A 688 -35.70 -9.81 21.92
C GLY A 688 -35.18 -8.61 21.13
N ILE A 689 -33.95 -8.14 21.42
CA ILE A 689 -33.40 -6.91 20.84
C ILE A 689 -32.71 -7.14 19.49
N PHE A 690 -32.15 -8.34 19.24
CA PHE A 690 -31.38 -8.62 18.01
C PHE A 690 -32.20 -9.21 16.83
N SER A 691 -33.54 -9.06 16.85
CA SER A 691 -34.43 -9.57 15.78
C SER A 691 -34.78 -8.53 14.71
N GLN A 692 -33.82 -7.69 14.30
CA GLN A 692 -33.83 -6.95 13.03
C GLN A 692 -32.45 -6.35 12.70
N LYS A 693 -31.73 -6.94 11.73
CA LYS A 693 -30.52 -6.33 11.17
C LYS A 693 -30.90 -5.33 10.06
N PRO A 694 -30.59 -4.02 10.16
CA PRO A 694 -30.60 -3.15 8.99
C PRO A 694 -29.39 -3.47 8.11
N GLN A 695 -29.60 -3.88 6.86
CA GLN A 695 -28.51 -3.99 5.89
C GLN A 695 -28.13 -2.59 5.37
N LEU A 696 -27.11 -1.99 5.98
CA LEU A 696 -26.46 -0.79 5.44
C LEU A 696 -25.54 -1.18 4.28
N LYS A 697 -26.07 -1.12 3.05
CA LYS A 697 -25.31 -1.33 1.82
C LYS A 697 -24.56 -0.07 1.40
N TYR A 698 -23.37 0.15 1.95
CA TYR A 698 -22.42 1.13 1.40
C TYR A 698 -21.47 0.45 0.41
N GLY A 699 -21.93 0.30 -0.83
CA GLY A 699 -21.08 -0.06 -1.97
C GLY A 699 -20.91 1.11 -2.93
N TRP A 700 -19.92 1.03 -3.83
CA TRP A 700 -19.67 2.04 -4.89
C TRP A 700 -20.91 2.42 -5.70
N SER A 701 -21.88 1.50 -5.81
CA SER A 701 -23.16 1.69 -6.49
C SER A 701 -24.10 2.75 -5.89
N MET A 702 -23.85 3.31 -4.70
CA MET A 702 -24.69 4.35 -4.09
C MET A 702 -24.15 5.79 -4.23
N VAL A 703 -23.08 6.01 -4.99
CA VAL A 703 -22.50 7.35 -5.20
C VAL A 703 -22.65 7.82 -6.66
N ASN A 704 -23.90 7.85 -7.17
CA ASN A 704 -24.28 8.77 -8.25
C ASN A 704 -25.81 8.99 -8.38
N GLU A 705 -26.18 10.06 -9.09
CA GLU A 705 -27.55 10.56 -9.40
C GLU A 705 -28.45 11.14 -8.28
N GLU A 706 -28.75 10.46 -7.17
CA GLU A 706 -29.82 10.95 -6.25
C GLU A 706 -29.53 12.31 -5.61
N ARG A 707 -28.25 12.62 -5.38
CA ARG A 707 -27.79 13.91 -4.82
C ARG A 707 -27.95 15.07 -5.81
N ILE A 708 -28.07 14.79 -7.12
CA ILE A 708 -28.31 15.79 -8.17
C ILE A 708 -29.81 16.07 -8.33
N ARG A 709 -30.67 15.06 -8.19
CA ARG A 709 -32.15 15.26 -8.24
C ARG A 709 -32.68 16.03 -7.03
N SER A 710 -32.17 15.74 -5.83
CA SER A 710 -32.64 16.37 -4.58
C SER A 710 -32.39 17.89 -4.51
N MET A 711 -31.36 18.41 -5.17
CA MET A 711 -31.08 19.86 -5.20
C MET A 711 -32.04 20.67 -6.08
N ASN A 712 -32.83 20.05 -6.97
CA ASN A 712 -33.77 20.74 -7.85
C ASN A 712 -35.20 20.88 -7.27
N VAL A 713 -35.52 20.18 -6.18
CA VAL A 713 -36.88 20.17 -5.60
C VAL A 713 -37.08 21.30 -4.55
N ILE A 714 -36.00 21.82 -3.96
CA ILE A 714 -36.04 22.84 -2.87
C ILE A 714 -36.17 24.28 -3.42
N LYS A 715 -36.90 24.47 -4.53
CA LYS A 715 -37.26 25.80 -5.07
C LYS A 715 -38.75 26.14 -4.97
N SER A 716 -39.57 25.26 -4.38
CA SER A 716 -41.03 25.39 -4.41
C SER A 716 -41.74 25.11 -3.07
N THR A 717 -41.43 25.88 -2.03
CA THR A 717 -42.37 26.14 -0.92
C THR A 717 -42.10 27.50 -0.27
N LYS A 718 -43.14 28.35 -0.21
CA LYS A 718 -43.12 29.65 0.47
C LYS A 718 -44.16 29.66 1.60
N SER A 719 -43.77 30.31 2.70
CA SER A 719 -44.63 31.10 3.60
C SER A 719 -45.29 30.44 4.84
N THR A 720 -45.35 31.27 5.90
CA THR A 720 -46.12 31.14 7.18
C THR A 720 -45.59 30.11 8.22
N SER A 721 -45.55 30.36 9.54
CA SER A 721 -46.00 31.53 10.34
C SER A 721 -45.29 31.70 11.72
N LYS A 722 -45.30 32.96 12.23
CA LYS A 722 -45.44 33.44 13.64
C LYS A 722 -44.57 32.91 14.82
N THR A 723 -43.62 33.76 15.21
CA THR A 723 -43.33 34.29 16.58
C THR A 723 -43.94 33.67 17.85
N ASN A 724 -43.10 33.43 18.88
CA ASN A 724 -43.21 34.14 20.18
C ASN A 724 -41.95 34.01 21.10
N ASN A 725 -41.86 34.95 22.06
CA ASN A 725 -40.81 35.27 23.05
C ASN A 725 -40.31 34.07 23.92
N SER A 726 -39.19 34.14 24.68
CA SER A 726 -38.68 35.27 25.49
C SER A 726 -37.21 35.18 25.95
N SER A 727 -36.59 36.35 26.21
CA SER A 727 -35.51 36.67 27.20
C SER A 727 -34.27 35.74 27.34
N LEU A 728 -33.02 36.16 27.52
CA LEU A 728 -32.20 37.40 27.46
C LEU A 728 -30.73 36.88 27.70
N PRO A 729 -29.67 37.69 27.90
CA PRO A 729 -28.56 37.70 26.96
C PRO A 729 -27.25 37.09 27.49
N LEU A 730 -26.44 36.52 26.59
CA LEU A 730 -25.03 36.24 26.84
C LEU A 730 -24.17 36.90 25.76
N LEU A 731 -23.32 37.83 26.21
CA LEU A 731 -22.32 38.51 25.39
C LEU A 731 -21.31 37.49 24.85
N LEU A 732 -21.30 37.28 23.53
CA LEU A 732 -20.23 36.56 22.85
C LEU A 732 -19.08 37.54 22.53
N PRO A 733 -17.83 37.29 23.00
CA PRO A 733 -16.66 37.96 22.45
C PRO A 733 -16.39 37.48 21.02
N ASN A 734 -15.76 38.32 20.20
CA ASN A 734 -15.33 37.99 18.83
C ASN A 734 -14.31 36.83 18.82
N ASN A 735 -14.77 35.58 18.73
CA ASN A 735 -13.89 34.40 18.61
C ASN A 735 -14.50 33.21 17.82
N SER A 736 -15.57 33.45 17.06
CA SER A 736 -16.29 32.41 16.31
C SER A 736 -15.53 31.81 15.12
N ALA A 737 -14.44 32.43 14.65
CA ALA A 737 -13.58 31.87 13.62
C ALA A 737 -12.70 30.71 14.15
N ASN A 738 -12.17 30.83 15.37
CA ASN A 738 -11.26 29.83 15.95
C ASN A 738 -11.99 28.53 16.33
N TYR A 739 -13.25 28.63 16.77
CA TYR A 739 -14.05 27.46 17.17
C TYR A 739 -14.43 26.54 15.99
N LEU A 740 -14.54 27.08 14.77
CA LEU A 740 -14.84 26.30 13.56
C LEU A 740 -13.60 25.60 12.98
N LEU A 741 -12.40 26.10 13.29
CA LEU A 741 -11.14 25.44 12.94
C LEU A 741 -10.85 24.28 13.92
N THR A 742 -11.02 24.48 15.23
CA THR A 742 -10.79 23.42 16.23
C THR A 742 -11.78 22.27 16.14
N CYS A 743 -13.08 22.51 15.85
CA CYS A 743 -14.04 21.43 15.59
C CYS A 743 -13.76 20.62 14.30
N ARG A 744 -12.78 21.01 13.47
CA ARG A 744 -12.30 20.23 12.31
C ARG A 744 -10.94 19.56 12.52
N ALA A 745 -10.28 19.81 13.65
CA ALA A 745 -8.99 19.23 14.01
C ALA A 745 -9.10 18.02 14.97
N GLN A 746 -10.30 17.47 15.19
CA GLN A 746 -10.45 16.20 15.92
C GLN A 746 -10.04 15.00 15.06
N HIS A 747 -9.45 13.99 15.71
CA HIS A 747 -8.96 12.75 15.13
C HIS A 747 -10.00 12.11 14.18
N TYR A 748 -9.58 11.63 13.00
CA TYR A 748 -10.54 11.01 12.06
C TYR A 748 -11.15 9.72 12.64
N THR A 749 -10.41 8.98 13.48
CA THR A 749 -10.95 7.83 14.22
C THR A 749 -11.97 8.22 15.29
N GLU A 750 -11.86 9.40 15.93
CA GLU A 750 -12.93 9.95 16.80
C GLU A 750 -14.18 10.32 15.99
N ARG A 751 -14.03 10.70 14.71
CA ARG A 751 -15.16 10.91 13.80
C ARG A 751 -15.78 9.61 13.29
N LEU A 752 -15.01 8.53 13.19
CA LEU A 752 -15.53 7.19 12.87
C LEU A 752 -16.29 6.57 14.07
N THR A 753 -15.82 6.75 15.31
CA THR A 753 -16.58 6.33 16.51
C THR A 753 -17.82 7.18 16.78
N LEU A 754 -17.95 8.36 16.17
CA LEU A 754 -19.22 9.13 16.13
C LEU A 754 -20.18 8.71 15.01
N LEU A 755 -19.76 7.81 14.11
CA LEU A 755 -20.62 7.20 13.07
C LEU A 755 -20.90 5.70 13.32
N GLY A 756 -20.25 5.09 14.29
CA GLY A 756 -20.63 3.81 14.89
C GLY A 756 -20.83 3.98 16.39
N GLU A 757 -22.08 4.15 16.83
CA GLU A 757 -22.40 4.32 18.25
C GLU A 757 -22.01 3.07 19.08
N PHE A 758 -21.02 3.28 19.95
CA PHE A 758 -20.62 2.54 21.16
C PHE A 758 -21.26 1.17 21.50
N ILE A 759 -20.35 0.17 21.65
CA ILE A 759 -20.42 -1.06 22.47
C ILE A 759 -21.44 -2.13 22.04
#